data_AF-A0A818P886-F1
#
_entry.id   AF-A0A818P886-F1
#
_cell.length_a   1.000
_cell.length_b   1.000
_cell.length_c   1.000
_cell.angle_alpha   90.00
_cell.angle_beta   90.00
_cell.angle_gamma   90.00
#
_symmetry.space_group_name_H-M   'P 1'
#
loop_
_entity.id
_entity.type
_entity.pdbx_description
1 polymer ?
#
loop_
_entity_poly.entity_id
_entity_poly.type
_entity_poly.pdbx_seq_one_letter_code
_entity_poly.pdbx_strand_id
1 'polypeptide(L)'
;MFVQYPTYLNTLENIQDLSRINLTSLPDNSLFALWRPAYHFASPNSWMNDPCGPLYDPATQNYHLYYQVQPAYVQWGNISWGHAKSKDMIFWEDVTSWQGYDYVTLAPGIGNKYSILGVFTGATLPVPAFSNITNSTMTVIYTSVQYLPISWNGPYIKESETQSLAMSYDGGITYQHYANNPILRSPPEGMDITGWRDPKFEQWPEMDIVLYGSDQGHYYMTISSGIRDVGPRLLIYQASANDLTNWTYLGPLISVSGNYTLNEQWSGSLGYNFEVSNVFSLVEKAIDGGDNQTVHIFATLGTEGGNTTLHPSPQWSVWIRGDLTKIKNTSATMNIIASGVADWGDTYALNSFYDSKQDRRIFYGWVKEAHRNYGQRAFGYNGQITLPREVFVQVYKNVVNIHESISQPGPWTVIPSGQGTYTCKTLGIRPINEVINLRQNSSYLALTSQTFDQATDFVSLNMSSSNFEMKATINISQNATAGFTFRRSSNGLEYTTLIYDPVSEYLVLNRTYSSLIKAFDHTIVYAKHTLLTTLIDENTTQKELLSLHIFLDNSLLEIYANNRTVMATHIYPALSDSVGMGYTIGGPVTFSNVSIWYNLKNAFPHRPLNSSIVLVVDSNSTISISGSIISLFFLFLLSISYFPS
;
A
#
# COMPACT_ATOMS: atom_id res chain seq x y z
N MET A 1 19.67 -11.52 29.90
CA MET A 1 21.09 -11.60 29.49
C MET A 1 21.32 -10.37 28.62
N PHE A 2 22.08 -9.38 29.06
CA PHE A 2 22.37 -8.18 28.27
C PHE A 2 23.21 -8.60 27.05
N VAL A 3 22.61 -8.63 25.87
CA VAL A 3 23.33 -8.90 24.62
C VAL A 3 24.03 -7.62 24.22
N GLN A 4 25.37 -7.64 24.24
CA GLN A 4 26.21 -6.60 23.67
C GLN A 4 25.86 -6.45 22.17
N TYR A 5 25.44 -5.25 21.77
CA TYR A 5 25.33 -4.88 20.37
C TYR A 5 26.72 -5.02 19.71
N PRO A 6 26.89 -5.79 18.62
CA PRO A 6 28.18 -5.90 17.96
C PRO A 6 28.55 -4.57 17.30
N THR A 7 29.69 -3.99 17.69
CA THR A 7 30.28 -2.77 17.14
C THR A 7 30.95 -2.99 15.77
N TYR A 8 30.28 -3.69 14.84
CA TYR A 8 30.82 -4.00 13.50
C TYR A 8 30.32 -3.07 12.36
N LEU A 9 29.68 -1.94 12.68
CA LEU A 9 28.89 -1.18 11.70
C LEU A 9 29.63 -0.14 10.87
N ASN A 10 30.95 0.03 10.99
CA ASN A 10 31.66 1.10 10.25
C ASN A 10 32.44 0.65 9.00
N THR A 11 32.35 -0.61 8.55
CA THR A 11 33.27 -1.12 7.51
C THR A 11 32.68 -1.28 6.12
N LEU A 12 31.36 -1.38 5.94
CA LEU A 12 30.75 -1.63 4.61
C LEU A 12 30.23 -0.38 3.89
N GLU A 13 29.92 0.71 4.59
CA GLU A 13 29.48 1.98 3.98
C GLU A 13 30.56 2.63 3.09
N ASN A 14 31.82 2.23 3.25
CA ASN A 14 32.96 2.70 2.46
C ASN A 14 33.25 1.85 1.21
N ILE A 15 32.43 0.83 0.92
CA ILE A 15 32.60 0.03 -0.29
C ILE A 15 32.07 0.82 -1.48
N GLN A 16 32.97 1.09 -2.42
CA GLN A 16 32.62 1.82 -3.64
C GLN A 16 31.78 1.01 -4.63
N ASP A 17 31.87 -0.32 -4.60
CA ASP A 17 31.22 -1.23 -5.54
C ASP A 17 30.78 -2.54 -4.86
N LEU A 18 29.49 -2.65 -4.55
CA LEU A 18 28.90 -3.86 -3.95
C LEU A 18 28.64 -4.99 -4.96
N SER A 19 28.75 -4.74 -6.27
CA SER A 19 28.45 -5.75 -7.30
C SER A 19 29.44 -6.92 -7.31
N ARG A 20 30.60 -6.74 -6.68
CA ARG A 20 31.67 -7.73 -6.57
C ARG A 20 31.59 -8.56 -5.29
N ILE A 21 30.60 -8.31 -4.44
CA ILE A 21 30.45 -8.94 -3.14
C ILE A 21 29.25 -9.86 -3.16
N ASN A 22 29.43 -11.07 -2.61
CA ASN A 22 28.31 -11.96 -2.38
C ASN A 22 27.51 -11.52 -1.14
N LEU A 23 26.36 -10.88 -1.35
CA LEU A 23 25.55 -10.33 -0.26
C LEU A 23 25.03 -11.38 0.71
N THR A 24 24.88 -12.64 0.29
CA THR A 24 24.42 -13.72 1.19
C THR A 24 25.48 -14.16 2.20
N SER A 25 26.73 -13.79 1.99
CA SER A 25 27.84 -14.08 2.93
C SER A 25 28.13 -12.94 3.91
N LEU A 26 27.46 -11.79 3.74
CA LEU A 26 27.63 -10.67 4.64
C LEU A 26 26.98 -10.95 6.00
N PRO A 27 27.52 -10.40 7.09
CA PRO A 27 26.90 -10.52 8.42
C PRO A 27 25.48 -9.94 8.44
N ASP A 28 24.65 -10.46 9.33
CA ASP A 28 23.30 -9.94 9.57
C ASP A 28 23.35 -8.43 9.87
N ASN A 29 22.36 -7.69 9.34
CA ASN A 29 22.18 -6.24 9.51
C ASN A 29 23.35 -5.36 9.00
N SER A 30 24.36 -5.92 8.33
CA SER A 30 25.54 -5.17 7.90
C SER A 30 25.28 -4.15 6.77
N LEU A 31 24.13 -4.24 6.09
CA LEU A 31 23.66 -3.31 5.07
C LEU A 31 22.42 -2.51 5.51
N PHE A 32 22.07 -2.54 6.80
CA PHE A 32 20.80 -2.02 7.31
C PHE A 32 20.53 -0.55 6.94
N ALA A 33 21.53 0.33 6.98
CA ALA A 33 21.34 1.75 6.71
C ALA A 33 21.46 2.12 5.22
N LEU A 34 22.13 1.30 4.40
CA LEU A 34 22.64 1.69 3.09
C LEU A 34 21.53 2.09 2.10
N TRP A 35 20.51 1.26 1.99
CA TRP A 35 19.41 1.42 1.03
C TRP A 35 18.07 1.70 1.70
N ARG A 36 18.07 1.82 3.03
CA ARG A 36 16.84 1.90 3.82
C ARG A 36 16.15 3.25 3.59
N PRO A 37 14.86 3.26 3.20
CA PRO A 37 14.10 4.49 3.09
C PRO A 37 14.08 5.25 4.42
N ALA A 38 14.26 6.57 4.37
CA ALA A 38 14.36 7.44 5.53
C ALA A 38 13.04 8.17 5.85
N TYR A 39 12.24 8.52 4.84
CA TYR A 39 11.02 9.30 4.98
C TYR A 39 9.73 8.57 4.57
N HIS A 40 9.83 7.34 4.07
CA HIS A 40 8.69 6.43 3.98
C HIS A 40 8.46 5.72 5.32
N PHE A 41 7.23 5.26 5.52
CA PHE A 41 6.92 4.48 6.69
C PHE A 41 7.53 3.08 6.58
N ALA A 42 8.28 2.67 7.61
CA ALA A 42 8.86 1.34 7.72
C ALA A 42 8.77 0.86 9.17
N SER A 43 8.69 -0.46 9.38
CA SER A 43 8.88 -1.08 10.69
C SER A 43 10.26 -0.72 11.24
N PRO A 44 10.50 -0.73 12.57
CA PRO A 44 11.84 -0.45 13.11
C PRO A 44 12.93 -1.38 12.55
N ASN A 45 12.58 -2.61 12.20
CA ASN A 45 13.47 -3.66 11.70
C ASN A 45 12.60 -4.83 11.18
N SER A 46 13.25 -5.89 10.71
CA SER A 46 12.59 -7.17 10.41
C SER A 46 11.61 -7.12 9.22
N TRP A 47 10.91 -8.22 8.98
CA TRP A 47 9.88 -8.35 7.95
C TRP A 47 8.65 -7.52 8.29
N MET A 48 8.14 -6.79 7.30
CA MET A 48 6.84 -6.16 7.34
C MET A 48 6.12 -6.29 5.99
N ASN A 49 4.78 -6.27 6.04
CA ASN A 49 3.97 -6.20 4.83
C ASN A 49 2.73 -5.33 5.04
N ASP A 50 1.54 -5.90 4.90
CA ASP A 50 0.27 -5.19 4.71
C ASP A 50 0.04 -4.10 5.76
N PRO A 51 -0.41 -2.90 5.35
CA PRO A 51 -1.05 -1.98 6.28
C PRO A 51 -2.39 -2.58 6.75
N CYS A 52 -2.59 -2.69 8.06
CA CYS A 52 -3.65 -3.53 8.66
C CYS A 52 -4.75 -2.82 9.44
N GLY A 53 -4.67 -1.50 9.61
CA GLY A 53 -5.71 -0.79 10.36
C GLY A 53 -5.48 0.71 10.43
N PRO A 54 -5.16 1.39 9.32
CA PRO A 54 -4.98 2.83 9.37
C PRO A 54 -6.28 3.52 9.86
N LEU A 55 -6.17 4.51 10.75
CA LEU A 55 -7.31 5.33 11.18
C LEU A 55 -6.87 6.71 11.70
N TYR A 56 -7.84 7.61 11.84
CA TYR A 56 -7.73 8.81 12.68
C TYR A 56 -8.58 8.62 13.94
N ASP A 57 -7.99 8.82 15.11
CA ASP A 57 -8.66 8.79 16.39
C ASP A 57 -9.00 10.22 16.86
N PRO A 58 -10.27 10.64 16.85
CA PRO A 58 -10.67 11.97 17.29
C PRO A 58 -10.40 12.23 18.79
N ALA A 59 -10.38 11.18 19.62
CA ALA A 59 -10.21 11.34 21.06
C ALA A 59 -8.78 11.72 21.43
N THR A 60 -7.78 11.10 20.80
CA THR A 60 -6.36 11.42 21.02
C THR A 60 -5.78 12.37 19.97
N GLN A 61 -6.53 12.67 18.91
CA GLN A 61 -6.12 13.42 17.74
C GLN A 61 -4.84 12.86 17.11
N ASN A 62 -4.73 11.53 17.06
CA ASN A 62 -3.63 10.84 16.41
C ASN A 62 -4.14 10.10 15.17
N TYR A 63 -3.31 10.05 14.15
CA TYR A 63 -3.39 9.00 13.14
C TYR A 63 -2.67 7.76 13.66
N HIS A 64 -3.22 6.60 13.38
CA HIS A 64 -2.63 5.31 13.72
C HIS A 64 -2.37 4.54 12.42
N LEU A 65 -1.22 3.88 12.33
CA LEU A 65 -0.94 2.93 11.26
C LEU A 65 -0.43 1.63 11.89
N TYR A 66 -1.20 0.56 11.66
CA TYR A 66 -0.84 -0.80 11.99
C TYR A 66 -0.32 -1.50 10.74
N TYR A 67 0.57 -2.47 10.91
CA TYR A 67 1.16 -3.21 9.80
C TYR A 67 1.50 -4.64 10.21
N GLN A 68 1.39 -5.61 9.30
CA GLN A 68 1.89 -6.96 9.55
C GLN A 68 3.40 -6.92 9.78
N VAL A 69 3.88 -7.64 10.79
CA VAL A 69 5.29 -7.72 11.14
C VAL A 69 5.66 -9.09 11.68
N GLN A 70 6.87 -9.56 11.35
CA GLN A 70 7.50 -10.70 12.02
C GLN A 70 8.81 -10.24 12.67
N PRO A 71 8.80 -9.87 13.96
CA PRO A 71 9.98 -9.35 14.62
C PRO A 71 11.12 -10.37 14.69
N ALA A 72 12.35 -9.93 14.43
CA ALA A 72 13.60 -10.69 14.40
C ALA A 72 13.78 -11.67 13.22
N TYR A 73 12.90 -11.59 12.20
CA TYR A 73 13.02 -12.34 10.95
C TYR A 73 12.94 -11.40 9.76
N VAL A 74 13.42 -11.83 8.59
CA VAL A 74 13.36 -11.06 7.33
C VAL A 74 12.54 -11.80 6.27
N GLN A 75 11.71 -12.73 6.73
CA GLN A 75 10.76 -13.52 5.97
C GLN A 75 9.40 -13.42 6.68
N TRP A 76 8.36 -13.84 5.96
CA TRP A 76 7.01 -13.95 6.49
C TRP A 76 6.82 -15.20 7.38
N GLY A 77 5.99 -15.09 8.42
CA GLY A 77 5.72 -16.14 9.40
C GLY A 77 5.29 -15.56 10.76
N ASN A 78 4.58 -16.34 11.58
CA ASN A 78 4.11 -15.94 12.92
C ASN A 78 3.62 -14.48 13.02
N ILE A 79 2.81 -14.07 12.05
CA ILE A 79 2.54 -12.65 11.81
C ILE A 79 1.82 -12.02 13.00
N SER A 80 2.33 -10.85 13.38
CA SER A 80 1.79 -9.95 14.40
C SER A 80 1.50 -8.59 13.77
N TRP A 81 0.88 -7.67 14.51
CA TRP A 81 0.74 -6.28 14.10
C TRP A 81 1.68 -5.38 14.88
N GLY A 82 2.54 -4.66 14.15
CA GLY A 82 3.26 -3.51 14.65
C GLY A 82 2.39 -2.26 14.59
N HIS A 83 2.71 -1.24 15.39
CA HIS A 83 1.89 -0.02 15.49
C HIS A 83 2.73 1.22 15.75
N ALA A 84 2.44 2.27 14.97
CA ALA A 84 2.92 3.62 15.20
C ALA A 84 1.78 4.64 15.09
N LYS A 85 1.99 5.81 15.71
CA LYS A 85 1.07 6.94 15.72
C LYS A 85 1.73 8.19 15.14
N SER A 86 0.92 9.10 14.62
CA SER A 86 1.37 10.36 14.02
C SER A 86 0.36 11.48 14.23
N LYS A 87 0.83 12.73 14.18
CA LYS A 87 -0.04 13.92 14.16
C LYS A 87 -0.38 14.41 12.75
N ASP A 88 0.39 13.98 11.75
CA ASP A 88 0.33 14.49 10.37
C ASP A 88 0.48 13.42 9.28
N MET A 89 0.58 12.14 9.66
CA MET A 89 0.85 10.98 8.78
C MET A 89 2.24 10.97 8.13
N ILE A 90 3.12 11.91 8.50
CA ILE A 90 4.46 12.04 7.93
C ILE A 90 5.51 11.70 8.97
N PHE A 91 5.42 12.27 10.17
CA PHE A 91 6.31 11.97 11.28
C PHE A 91 5.64 11.03 12.26
N TRP A 92 6.28 9.90 12.53
CA TRP A 92 5.73 8.77 13.24
C TRP A 92 6.51 8.46 14.52
N GLU A 93 5.77 8.00 15.51
CA GLU A 93 6.28 7.47 16.77
C GLU A 93 5.75 6.06 16.96
N ASP A 94 6.63 5.10 17.21
CA ASP A 94 6.24 3.75 17.61
C ASP A 94 5.44 3.82 18.93
N VAL A 95 4.34 3.06 19.05
CA VAL A 95 3.32 3.30 20.09
C VAL A 95 3.85 3.21 21.53
N THR A 96 4.84 2.33 21.76
CA THR A 96 5.57 2.17 23.03
C THR A 96 7.03 2.57 22.88
N SER A 97 7.78 1.83 22.05
CA SER A 97 9.16 2.13 21.69
C SER A 97 9.54 1.39 20.40
N TRP A 98 10.59 1.82 19.72
CA TRP A 98 11.15 1.10 18.57
C TRP A 98 12.02 -0.12 18.97
N GLN A 99 12.34 -0.24 20.26
CA GLN A 99 13.35 -1.17 20.76
C GLN A 99 12.79 -2.58 20.89
N GLY A 100 13.59 -3.56 20.48
CA GLY A 100 13.22 -4.98 20.58
C GLY A 100 11.90 -5.27 19.89
N TYR A 101 10.87 -5.56 20.68
CA TYR A 101 9.52 -5.93 20.22
C TYR A 101 8.43 -4.98 20.73
N ASP A 102 8.80 -3.85 21.34
CA ASP A 102 7.85 -2.96 22.03
C ASP A 102 6.82 -2.30 21.09
N TYR A 103 7.10 -2.26 19.79
CA TYR A 103 6.19 -1.74 18.76
C TYR A 103 5.06 -2.71 18.39
N VAL A 104 5.09 -3.96 18.89
CA VAL A 104 4.07 -4.98 18.60
C VAL A 104 2.90 -4.85 19.56
N THR A 105 1.67 -4.78 19.03
CA THR A 105 0.46 -4.56 19.83
C THR A 105 -0.53 -5.73 19.79
N LEU A 106 -0.55 -6.51 18.71
CA LEU A 106 -1.37 -7.71 18.55
C LEU A 106 -0.50 -8.83 18.02
N ALA A 107 -0.42 -9.96 18.72
CA ALA A 107 0.44 -11.07 18.33
C ALA A 107 -0.24 -12.43 18.55
N PRO A 108 0.19 -13.48 17.84
CA PRO A 108 -0.14 -14.86 18.18
C PRO A 108 0.32 -15.20 19.60
N GLY A 109 -0.43 -16.04 20.32
CA GLY A 109 -0.02 -16.41 21.69
C GLY A 109 -0.81 -17.57 22.29
N ILE A 110 -0.24 -18.16 23.35
CA ILE A 110 -0.78 -19.36 24.04
C ILE A 110 -2.18 -19.11 24.64
N GLY A 111 -2.48 -17.87 25.05
CA GLY A 111 -3.80 -17.45 25.50
C GLY A 111 -4.81 -17.18 24.37
N ASN A 112 -4.33 -17.16 23.13
CA ASN A 112 -5.09 -16.83 21.93
C ASN A 112 -5.02 -17.99 20.92
N LYS A 113 -5.64 -19.12 21.30
CA LYS A 113 -5.59 -20.38 20.53
C LYS A 113 -6.15 -20.25 19.11
N TYR A 114 -7.06 -19.29 18.89
CA TYR A 114 -7.72 -19.08 17.61
C TYR A 114 -6.87 -18.28 16.60
N SER A 115 -5.72 -17.74 17.00
CA SER A 115 -4.78 -17.05 16.10
C SER A 115 -3.34 -17.54 16.26
N ILE A 116 -3.14 -18.80 16.67
CA ILE A 116 -1.83 -19.35 17.05
C ILE A 116 -0.80 -19.36 15.93
N LEU A 117 -1.23 -19.32 14.66
CA LEU A 117 -0.35 -19.29 13.50
C LEU A 117 -0.21 -17.90 12.85
N GLY A 118 -0.99 -16.91 13.30
CA GLY A 118 -0.92 -15.56 12.75
C GLY A 118 -2.13 -14.69 13.08
N VAL A 119 -1.85 -13.40 13.19
CA VAL A 119 -2.82 -12.29 13.23
C VAL A 119 -2.71 -11.57 11.89
N PHE A 120 -3.52 -11.98 10.93
CA PHE A 120 -3.51 -11.46 9.56
C PHE A 120 -4.24 -10.11 9.48
N THR A 121 -4.30 -9.54 8.28
CA THR A 121 -4.83 -8.21 7.99
C THR A 121 -6.29 -8.06 8.44
N GLY A 122 -6.68 -6.82 8.72
CA GLY A 122 -7.99 -6.45 9.20
C GLY A 122 -8.24 -4.96 9.08
N ALA A 123 -9.09 -4.44 9.97
CA ALA A 123 -9.37 -3.02 10.09
C ALA A 123 -9.58 -2.61 11.54
N THR A 124 -9.33 -1.33 11.81
CA THR A 124 -9.52 -0.71 13.13
C THR A 124 -10.38 0.54 12.98
N LEU A 125 -11.36 0.73 13.85
CA LEU A 125 -12.17 1.95 13.93
C LEU A 125 -12.21 2.50 15.37
N PRO A 126 -12.28 3.83 15.54
CA PRO A 126 -12.40 4.47 16.87
C PRO A 126 -13.86 4.42 17.38
N VAL A 127 -14.44 3.23 17.42
CA VAL A 127 -15.81 2.98 17.89
C VAL A 127 -15.83 1.79 18.86
N PRO A 128 -16.74 1.77 19.85
CA PRO A 128 -16.90 0.60 20.70
C PRO A 128 -17.56 -0.56 19.94
N ALA A 129 -17.24 -1.80 20.33
CA ALA A 129 -17.90 -2.98 19.78
C ALA A 129 -19.36 -3.12 20.23
N PHE A 130 -19.72 -2.50 21.36
CA PHE A 130 -21.06 -2.54 21.94
C PHE A 130 -21.53 -1.14 22.34
N SER A 131 -22.80 -0.83 22.10
CA SER A 131 -23.41 0.47 22.42
C SER A 131 -23.39 0.85 23.91
N ASN A 132 -23.26 -0.12 24.82
CA ASN A 132 -23.18 0.14 26.27
C ASN A 132 -21.80 0.59 26.75
N ILE A 133 -20.77 0.53 25.89
CA ILE A 133 -19.43 1.03 26.18
C ILE A 133 -19.41 2.52 25.85
N THR A 134 -19.21 3.35 26.87
CA THR A 134 -19.28 4.83 26.74
C THR A 134 -17.92 5.52 26.78
N ASN A 135 -16.85 4.82 27.16
CA ASN A 135 -15.49 5.36 27.10
C ASN A 135 -14.95 5.28 25.66
N SER A 136 -14.01 6.18 25.34
CA SER A 136 -13.30 6.16 24.06
C SER A 136 -12.64 4.79 23.87
N THR A 137 -13.01 4.10 22.80
CA THR A 137 -12.60 2.73 22.52
C THR A 137 -12.27 2.60 21.06
N MET A 138 -11.22 1.84 20.75
CA MET A 138 -10.90 1.42 19.39
C MET A 138 -11.22 -0.06 19.25
N THR A 139 -11.97 -0.43 18.22
CA THR A 139 -12.29 -1.82 17.90
C THR A 139 -11.50 -2.25 16.68
N VAL A 140 -10.82 -3.39 16.79
CA VAL A 140 -10.15 -4.07 15.67
C VAL A 140 -10.90 -5.34 15.33
N ILE A 141 -11.11 -5.59 14.04
CA ILE A 141 -11.53 -6.89 13.50
C ILE A 141 -10.45 -7.36 12.55
N TYR A 142 -9.98 -8.59 12.74
CA TYR A 142 -8.83 -9.13 12.01
C TYR A 142 -9.01 -10.61 11.69
N THR A 143 -8.26 -11.09 10.70
CA THR A 143 -8.20 -12.52 10.38
C THR A 143 -7.31 -13.24 11.38
N SER A 144 -7.86 -14.18 12.13
CA SER A 144 -7.14 -15.04 13.07
C SER A 144 -6.87 -16.41 12.45
N VAL A 145 -5.59 -16.80 12.39
CA VAL A 145 -5.14 -17.99 11.66
C VAL A 145 -4.84 -19.16 12.58
N GLN A 146 -5.45 -20.30 12.29
CA GLN A 146 -5.36 -21.54 13.09
C GLN A 146 -4.65 -22.68 12.37
N TYR A 147 -4.78 -22.75 11.05
CA TYR A 147 -4.25 -23.87 10.24
C TYR A 147 -3.55 -23.34 8.99
N LEU A 148 -2.51 -24.06 8.57
CA LEU A 148 -1.72 -23.83 7.36
C LEU A 148 -1.58 -25.14 6.57
N PRO A 149 -1.29 -25.11 5.25
CA PRO A 149 -1.09 -23.91 4.43
C PRO A 149 -2.42 -23.20 4.06
N ILE A 150 -2.33 -21.90 3.80
CA ILE A 150 -3.39 -21.10 3.18
C ILE A 150 -2.88 -20.67 1.80
N SER A 151 -3.66 -20.92 0.75
CA SER A 151 -3.31 -20.53 -0.62
C SER A 151 -4.53 -20.56 -1.52
N TRP A 152 -4.66 -19.58 -2.41
CA TRP A 152 -5.74 -19.56 -3.40
C TRP A 152 -5.71 -20.76 -4.35
N ASN A 153 -4.52 -21.30 -4.62
CA ASN A 153 -4.32 -22.43 -5.55
C ASN A 153 -4.31 -23.79 -4.84
N GLY A 154 -4.51 -23.82 -3.52
CA GLY A 154 -4.59 -25.04 -2.72
C GLY A 154 -6.00 -25.27 -2.17
N PRO A 155 -6.30 -26.49 -1.66
CA PRO A 155 -7.57 -26.75 -0.99
C PRO A 155 -7.72 -25.86 0.25
N TYR A 156 -8.92 -25.33 0.48
CA TYR A 156 -9.20 -24.56 1.69
C TYR A 156 -9.35 -25.48 2.89
N ILE A 157 -8.61 -25.18 3.96
CA ILE A 157 -8.72 -25.91 5.23
C ILE A 157 -9.78 -25.22 6.07
N LYS A 158 -10.86 -25.94 6.41
CA LYS A 158 -11.94 -25.36 7.22
C LYS A 158 -11.39 -24.76 8.51
N GLU A 159 -11.85 -23.54 8.84
CA GLU A 159 -11.43 -22.76 10.02
C GLU A 159 -9.94 -22.34 10.03
N SER A 160 -9.21 -22.48 8.91
CA SER A 160 -7.84 -21.95 8.80
C SER A 160 -7.82 -20.45 9.00
N GLU A 161 -8.76 -19.76 8.37
CA GLU A 161 -8.97 -18.32 8.46
C GLU A 161 -10.31 -18.10 9.19
N THR A 162 -10.27 -17.43 10.33
CA THR A 162 -11.45 -17.02 11.11
C THR A 162 -11.40 -15.51 11.35
N GLN A 163 -12.52 -14.89 11.72
CA GLN A 163 -12.54 -13.44 12.00
C GLN A 163 -12.72 -13.20 13.49
N SER A 164 -11.85 -12.39 14.07
CA SER A 164 -11.79 -12.14 15.51
C SER A 164 -11.78 -10.65 15.83
N LEU A 165 -12.18 -10.31 17.05
CA LEU A 165 -12.31 -8.94 17.53
C LEU A 165 -11.47 -8.67 18.77
N ALA A 166 -10.86 -7.49 18.86
CA ALA A 166 -10.27 -6.98 20.09
C ALA A 166 -10.60 -5.49 20.27
N MET A 167 -10.50 -5.00 21.51
CA MET A 167 -10.76 -3.60 21.84
C MET A 167 -9.59 -2.99 22.61
N SER A 168 -9.25 -1.75 22.29
CA SER A 168 -8.30 -0.94 23.05
C SER A 168 -9.04 0.18 23.78
N TYR A 169 -8.66 0.38 25.05
CA TYR A 169 -9.20 1.42 25.93
C TYR A 169 -8.14 2.46 26.33
N ASP A 170 -6.94 2.37 25.76
CA ASP A 170 -5.76 3.17 26.11
C ASP A 170 -5.14 3.88 24.90
N GLY A 171 -5.96 4.14 23.87
CA GLY A 171 -5.51 4.83 22.65
C GLY A 171 -4.67 3.94 21.74
N GLY A 172 -4.99 2.64 21.68
CA GLY A 172 -4.36 1.69 20.77
C GLY A 172 -3.03 1.13 21.26
N ILE A 173 -2.64 1.34 22.52
CA ILE A 173 -1.38 0.80 23.09
C ILE A 173 -1.53 -0.69 23.35
N THR A 174 -2.60 -1.10 24.03
CA THR A 174 -2.93 -2.49 24.31
C THR A 174 -4.33 -2.86 23.84
N TYR A 175 -4.53 -4.15 23.55
CA TYR A 175 -5.79 -4.68 23.08
C TYR A 175 -6.26 -5.85 23.95
N GLN A 176 -7.51 -5.77 24.41
CA GLN A 176 -8.22 -6.85 25.06
C GLN A 176 -8.99 -7.66 24.01
N HIS A 177 -8.64 -8.93 23.88
CA HIS A 177 -9.36 -9.85 23.02
C HIS A 177 -10.81 -10.08 23.50
N TYR A 178 -11.75 -10.18 22.56
CA TYR A 178 -13.11 -10.57 22.88
C TYR A 178 -13.16 -12.03 23.35
N ALA A 179 -13.80 -12.26 24.50
CA ALA A 179 -13.78 -13.57 25.17
C ALA A 179 -14.39 -14.70 24.35
N ASN A 180 -15.34 -14.39 23.45
CA ASN A 180 -16.06 -15.37 22.64
C ASN A 180 -15.49 -15.51 21.22
N ASN A 181 -14.26 -15.02 20.97
CA ASN A 181 -13.63 -15.16 19.67
C ASN A 181 -13.48 -16.64 19.22
N PRO A 182 -13.40 -16.87 17.90
CA PRO A 182 -13.65 -15.92 16.80
C PRO A 182 -15.14 -15.56 16.65
N ILE A 183 -15.42 -14.33 16.18
CA ILE A 183 -16.78 -13.84 15.91
C ILE A 183 -17.39 -14.43 14.63
N LEU A 184 -16.54 -14.84 13.67
CA LEU A 184 -16.95 -15.65 12.52
C LEU A 184 -15.98 -16.82 12.32
N ARG A 185 -16.50 -18.06 12.38
CA ARG A 185 -15.70 -19.31 12.41
C ARG A 185 -15.47 -19.96 11.05
N SER A 186 -16.30 -19.68 10.08
CA SER A 186 -16.24 -20.35 8.78
C SER A 186 -16.86 -19.47 7.71
N PRO A 187 -16.41 -19.60 6.45
CA PRO A 187 -17.09 -18.98 5.32
C PRO A 187 -18.54 -19.47 5.20
N PRO A 188 -19.38 -18.79 4.39
CA PRO A 188 -20.74 -19.24 4.12
C PRO A 188 -20.76 -20.70 3.62
N GLU A 189 -21.74 -21.47 4.09
CA GLU A 189 -21.85 -22.90 3.79
C GLU A 189 -22.03 -23.15 2.28
N GLY A 190 -21.42 -24.23 1.79
CA GLY A 190 -21.56 -24.66 0.39
C GLY A 190 -20.67 -23.92 -0.62
N MET A 191 -19.74 -23.07 -0.16
CA MET A 191 -18.78 -22.38 -1.03
C MET A 191 -17.40 -23.05 -0.97
N ASP A 192 -16.89 -23.53 -2.10
CA ASP A 192 -15.48 -23.94 -2.25
C ASP A 192 -14.61 -22.71 -2.46
N ILE A 193 -14.24 -22.09 -1.34
CA ILE A 193 -13.52 -20.82 -1.35
C ILE A 193 -12.02 -20.98 -1.60
N THR A 194 -11.38 -19.94 -2.13
CA THR A 194 -9.91 -19.86 -2.32
C THR A 194 -9.19 -19.18 -1.14
N GLY A 195 -9.93 -18.44 -0.33
CA GLY A 195 -9.42 -17.67 0.81
C GLY A 195 -10.57 -16.96 1.52
N TRP A 196 -10.40 -16.56 2.77
CA TRP A 196 -11.46 -15.87 3.51
C TRP A 196 -10.88 -15.01 4.63
N ARG A 197 -10.39 -13.84 4.24
CA ARG A 197 -9.55 -12.98 5.08
C ARG A 197 -9.71 -11.49 4.79
N ASP A 198 -8.96 -10.71 5.55
CA ASP A 198 -8.79 -9.27 5.45
C ASP A 198 -10.12 -8.50 5.62
N PRO A 199 -10.79 -8.64 6.79
CA PRO A 199 -12.04 -7.96 7.06
C PRO A 199 -11.84 -6.44 7.06
N LYS A 200 -12.58 -5.74 6.21
CA LYS A 200 -12.68 -4.28 6.22
C LYS A 200 -14.11 -3.89 6.59
N PHE A 201 -14.28 -3.11 7.66
CA PHE A 201 -15.59 -2.68 8.11
C PHE A 201 -15.68 -1.16 8.31
N GLU A 202 -16.85 -0.60 8.00
CA GLU A 202 -17.23 0.80 8.22
C GLU A 202 -18.77 0.94 8.16
N GLN A 203 -19.30 2.07 8.65
CA GLN A 203 -20.69 2.42 8.34
C GLN A 203 -20.81 2.77 6.87
N TRP A 204 -21.92 2.38 6.24
CA TRP A 204 -22.11 2.62 4.81
C TRP A 204 -23.53 3.09 4.47
N PRO A 205 -23.79 4.40 4.59
CA PRO A 205 -25.11 4.98 4.34
C PRO A 205 -25.63 4.69 2.93
N GLU A 206 -24.77 4.68 1.91
CA GLU A 206 -25.20 4.39 0.54
C GLU A 206 -25.72 2.95 0.37
N MET A 207 -25.13 1.97 1.05
CA MET A 207 -25.62 0.60 1.04
C MET A 207 -26.96 0.49 1.78
N ASP A 208 -27.12 1.19 2.90
CA ASP A 208 -28.40 1.26 3.62
C ASP A 208 -29.51 1.87 2.76
N ILE A 209 -29.22 2.95 2.04
CA ILE A 209 -30.17 3.56 1.10
C ILE A 209 -30.56 2.56 0.00
N VAL A 210 -29.61 1.82 -0.56
CA VAL A 210 -29.90 0.80 -1.59
C VAL A 210 -30.76 -0.34 -1.04
N LEU A 211 -30.48 -0.84 0.17
CA LEU A 211 -31.17 -2.00 0.73
C LEU A 211 -32.51 -1.64 1.38
N TYR A 212 -32.60 -0.49 2.04
CA TYR A 212 -33.70 -0.12 2.93
C TYR A 212 -34.38 1.21 2.58
N GLY A 213 -33.83 1.98 1.62
CA GLY A 213 -34.39 3.26 1.17
C GLY A 213 -34.05 4.45 2.08
N SER A 214 -33.31 4.24 3.16
CA SER A 214 -32.81 5.29 4.06
C SER A 214 -31.64 4.79 4.89
N ASP A 215 -30.78 5.69 5.35
CA ASP A 215 -29.67 5.38 6.26
C ASP A 215 -30.18 4.80 7.59
N GLN A 216 -29.74 3.59 7.93
CA GLN A 216 -30.10 2.89 9.16
C GLN A 216 -28.94 2.90 10.18
N GLY A 217 -27.77 3.45 9.80
CA GLY A 217 -26.55 3.44 10.59
C GLY A 217 -25.89 2.06 10.68
N HIS A 218 -26.20 1.13 9.77
CA HIS A 218 -25.61 -0.21 9.81
C HIS A 218 -24.10 -0.17 9.51
N TYR A 219 -23.39 -1.13 10.11
CA TYR A 219 -22.01 -1.42 9.72
C TYR A 219 -22.01 -2.52 8.67
N TYR A 220 -21.11 -2.38 7.71
CA TYR A 220 -20.86 -3.38 6.71
C TYR A 220 -19.41 -3.83 6.79
N MET A 221 -19.18 -5.12 6.57
CA MET A 221 -17.85 -5.71 6.53
C MET A 221 -17.67 -6.47 5.25
N THR A 222 -16.58 -6.20 4.54
CA THR A 222 -16.14 -6.99 3.39
C THR A 222 -15.08 -7.99 3.82
N ILE A 223 -15.17 -9.21 3.32
CA ILE A 223 -14.13 -10.25 3.46
C ILE A 223 -13.67 -10.64 2.06
N SER A 224 -12.36 -10.55 1.84
CA SER A 224 -11.69 -10.86 0.58
C SER A 224 -11.64 -12.38 0.37
N SER A 225 -12.00 -12.83 -0.84
CA SER A 225 -12.20 -14.25 -1.13
C SER A 225 -12.16 -14.54 -2.64
N GLY A 226 -12.50 -15.77 -2.98
CA GLY A 226 -12.74 -16.29 -4.33
C GLY A 226 -13.42 -17.64 -4.22
N ILE A 227 -13.93 -18.13 -5.35
CA ILE A 227 -14.49 -19.47 -5.48
C ILE A 227 -13.63 -20.23 -6.48
N ARG A 228 -13.18 -21.42 -6.08
CA ARG A 228 -12.32 -22.29 -6.87
C ARG A 228 -12.94 -22.56 -8.24
N ASP A 229 -12.12 -22.49 -9.29
CA ASP A 229 -12.52 -22.68 -10.69
C ASP A 229 -13.61 -21.72 -11.20
N VAL A 230 -13.99 -20.71 -10.42
CA VAL A 230 -15.02 -19.72 -10.81
C VAL A 230 -14.42 -18.31 -10.88
N GLY A 231 -13.70 -17.87 -9.86
CA GLY A 231 -13.08 -16.53 -9.81
C GLY A 231 -13.23 -15.82 -8.46
N PRO A 232 -12.73 -14.58 -8.36
CA PRO A 232 -12.60 -13.85 -7.10
C PRO A 232 -13.96 -13.36 -6.60
N ARG A 233 -14.12 -13.23 -5.28
CA ARG A 233 -15.36 -12.80 -4.63
C ARG A 233 -15.05 -11.82 -3.51
N LEU A 234 -15.73 -10.68 -3.50
CA LEU A 234 -15.77 -9.83 -2.32
C LEU A 234 -17.07 -10.12 -1.57
N LEU A 235 -16.98 -10.78 -0.42
CA LEU A 235 -18.13 -11.16 0.39
C LEU A 235 -18.52 -10.01 1.30
N ILE A 236 -19.82 -9.72 1.46
CA ILE A 236 -20.30 -8.65 2.34
C ILE A 236 -21.20 -9.18 3.46
N TYR A 237 -21.00 -8.60 4.63
CA TYR A 237 -21.71 -8.87 5.88
C TYR A 237 -22.26 -7.56 6.45
N GLN A 238 -23.31 -7.64 7.26
CA GLN A 238 -23.93 -6.51 7.95
C GLN A 238 -24.02 -6.77 9.45
N ALA A 239 -23.81 -5.73 10.25
CA ALA A 239 -24.04 -5.73 11.69
C ALA A 239 -24.87 -4.51 12.11
N SER A 240 -25.54 -4.63 13.27
CA SER A 240 -26.17 -3.48 13.92
C SER A 240 -25.09 -2.56 14.49
N ALA A 241 -25.33 -1.25 14.52
CA ALA A 241 -24.46 -0.28 15.22
C ALA A 241 -24.28 -0.59 16.71
N ASN A 242 -25.16 -1.39 17.30
CA ASN A 242 -25.15 -1.68 18.74
C ASN A 242 -24.28 -2.89 19.13
N ASP A 243 -23.90 -3.73 18.17
CA ASP A 243 -23.17 -4.99 18.40
C ASP A 243 -22.35 -5.40 17.17
N LEU A 244 -21.05 -5.11 17.20
CA LEU A 244 -20.08 -5.48 16.16
C LEU A 244 -19.55 -6.91 16.30
N THR A 245 -20.11 -7.73 17.20
CA THR A 245 -19.77 -9.15 17.32
C THR A 245 -20.70 -10.06 16.51
N ASN A 246 -21.82 -9.53 16.03
CA ASN A 246 -22.84 -10.31 15.33
C ASN A 246 -23.03 -9.84 13.88
N TRP A 247 -22.49 -10.61 12.93
CA TRP A 247 -22.47 -10.28 11.51
C TRP A 247 -23.34 -11.24 10.69
N THR A 248 -24.24 -10.68 9.89
CA THR A 248 -25.10 -11.43 8.97
C THR A 248 -24.53 -11.38 7.56
N TYR A 249 -24.28 -12.54 6.94
CA TYR A 249 -23.85 -12.63 5.54
C TYR A 249 -24.95 -12.21 4.58
N LEU A 250 -24.64 -11.29 3.66
CA LEU A 250 -25.61 -10.78 2.67
C LEU A 250 -25.45 -11.45 1.30
N GLY A 251 -24.22 -11.74 0.89
CA GLY A 251 -23.91 -12.26 -0.44
C GLY A 251 -22.53 -11.81 -0.94
N PRO A 252 -22.14 -12.19 -2.16
CA PRO A 252 -20.99 -11.60 -2.81
C PRO A 252 -21.37 -10.23 -3.40
N LEU A 253 -20.69 -9.17 -2.96
CA LEU A 253 -20.85 -7.82 -3.50
C LEU A 253 -20.27 -7.74 -4.92
N ILE A 254 -19.04 -8.24 -5.09
CA ILE A 254 -18.33 -8.31 -6.38
C ILE A 254 -18.17 -9.78 -6.76
N SER A 255 -18.62 -10.13 -7.97
CA SER A 255 -18.49 -11.47 -8.56
C SER A 255 -18.11 -11.36 -10.03
N VAL A 256 -16.94 -11.85 -10.38
CA VAL A 256 -16.47 -11.94 -11.77
C VAL A 256 -15.89 -13.32 -12.07
N SER A 257 -15.69 -13.64 -13.35
CA SER A 257 -14.96 -14.84 -13.75
C SER A 257 -13.49 -14.77 -13.34
N GLY A 258 -12.83 -15.92 -13.22
CA GLY A 258 -11.39 -16.01 -13.00
C GLY A 258 -10.62 -15.28 -14.11
N ASN A 259 -9.56 -14.57 -13.70
CA ASN A 259 -8.71 -13.72 -14.54
C ASN A 259 -9.46 -12.67 -15.36
N TYR A 260 -10.62 -12.20 -14.89
CA TYR A 260 -11.38 -11.14 -15.55
C TYR A 260 -10.55 -9.85 -15.69
N THR A 261 -10.61 -9.22 -16.86
CA THR A 261 -10.10 -7.88 -17.10
C THR A 261 -11.15 -7.06 -17.84
N LEU A 262 -11.38 -5.81 -17.41
CA LEU A 262 -12.25 -4.89 -18.16
C LEU A 262 -11.57 -4.44 -19.46
N ASN A 263 -10.27 -4.19 -19.37
CA ASN A 263 -9.40 -3.87 -20.50
C ASN A 263 -7.96 -4.28 -20.15
N GLU A 264 -7.39 -5.19 -20.93
CA GLU A 264 -6.07 -5.78 -20.65
C GLU A 264 -4.96 -4.72 -20.54
N GLN A 265 -5.06 -3.63 -21.29
CA GLN A 265 -4.04 -2.58 -21.29
C GLN A 265 -4.17 -1.63 -20.11
N TRP A 266 -5.37 -1.39 -19.59
CA TRP A 266 -5.62 -0.30 -18.64
C TRP A 266 -6.00 -0.75 -17.23
N SER A 267 -6.55 -1.95 -17.09
CA SER A 267 -7.31 -2.34 -15.90
C SER A 267 -6.63 -3.43 -15.06
N GLY A 268 -5.48 -3.95 -15.51
CA GLY A 268 -4.85 -5.12 -14.88
C GLY A 268 -5.75 -6.36 -14.97
N SER A 269 -5.63 -7.26 -14.00
CA SER A 269 -6.48 -8.44 -13.86
C SER A 269 -7.13 -8.47 -12.48
N LEU A 270 -8.38 -8.96 -12.40
CA LEU A 270 -9.06 -9.25 -11.13
C LEU A 270 -8.67 -10.61 -10.54
N GLY A 271 -7.85 -11.40 -11.24
CA GLY A 271 -7.28 -12.64 -10.72
C GLY A 271 -8.30 -13.72 -10.38
N TYR A 272 -7.97 -14.55 -9.40
CA TYR A 272 -8.78 -15.69 -8.93
C TYR A 272 -9.16 -15.58 -7.46
N ASN A 273 -8.44 -14.77 -6.69
CA ASN A 273 -8.68 -14.51 -5.28
C ASN A 273 -8.43 -13.04 -4.98
N PHE A 274 -9.29 -12.44 -4.16
CA PHE A 274 -9.06 -11.10 -3.63
C PHE A 274 -8.36 -11.14 -2.27
N GLU A 275 -7.59 -10.08 -2.00
CA GLU A 275 -6.92 -9.79 -0.74
C GLU A 275 -7.05 -8.30 -0.43
N VAL A 276 -6.99 -7.95 0.86
CA VAL A 276 -6.97 -6.57 1.39
C VAL A 276 -7.95 -5.64 0.66
N SER A 277 -9.17 -6.12 0.47
CA SER A 277 -10.18 -5.41 -0.31
C SER A 277 -10.92 -4.37 0.51
N ASN A 278 -11.12 -3.20 -0.09
CA ASN A 278 -11.81 -2.06 0.53
C ASN A 278 -12.95 -1.65 -0.38
N VAL A 279 -14.07 -1.22 0.20
CA VAL A 279 -15.16 -0.55 -0.54
C VAL A 279 -15.50 0.73 0.19
N PHE A 280 -15.65 1.82 -0.55
CA PHE A 280 -15.83 3.14 0.03
C PHE A 280 -16.51 4.10 -0.94
N SER A 281 -17.14 5.12 -0.36
CA SER A 281 -17.80 6.20 -1.09
C SER A 281 -16.86 7.40 -1.22
N LEU A 282 -16.86 8.06 -2.38
CA LEU A 282 -16.16 9.31 -2.62
C LEU A 282 -17.13 10.35 -3.18
N VAL A 283 -17.14 11.55 -2.58
CA VAL A 283 -17.89 12.69 -3.11
C VAL A 283 -17.02 13.45 -4.12
N GLU A 284 -17.62 13.83 -5.24
CA GLU A 284 -17.01 14.75 -6.19
C GLU A 284 -16.72 16.10 -5.55
N LYS A 285 -15.45 16.50 -5.41
CA LYS A 285 -15.10 17.82 -4.87
C LYS A 285 -14.89 18.84 -5.99
N ALA A 286 -15.35 20.08 -5.77
CA ALA A 286 -15.19 21.17 -6.75
C ALA A 286 -13.73 21.48 -7.07
N ILE A 287 -12.83 21.34 -6.09
CA ILE A 287 -11.38 21.50 -6.30
C ILE A 287 -10.80 20.46 -7.28
N ASP A 288 -11.47 19.32 -7.43
CA ASP A 288 -11.10 18.23 -8.32
C ASP A 288 -12.02 18.14 -9.56
N GLY A 289 -12.73 19.24 -9.86
CA GLY A 289 -13.59 19.40 -11.05
C GLY A 289 -15.06 18.99 -10.86
N GLY A 290 -15.40 18.52 -9.66
CA GLY A 290 -16.72 18.00 -9.29
C GLY A 290 -17.78 19.05 -8.92
N ASP A 291 -18.86 18.61 -8.28
CA ASP A 291 -20.04 19.41 -7.92
C ASP A 291 -20.35 19.48 -6.39
N ASN A 292 -19.49 18.89 -5.55
CA ASN A 292 -19.64 18.73 -4.09
C ASN A 292 -20.86 17.91 -3.65
N GLN A 293 -21.48 17.13 -4.55
CA GLN A 293 -22.75 16.45 -4.27
C GLN A 293 -22.76 15.00 -4.76
N THR A 294 -22.23 14.74 -5.96
CA THR A 294 -22.31 13.43 -6.57
C THR A 294 -21.40 12.44 -5.84
N VAL A 295 -22.00 11.37 -5.30
CA VAL A 295 -21.30 10.28 -4.62
C VAL A 295 -21.00 9.15 -5.61
N HIS A 296 -19.80 8.58 -5.51
CA HIS A 296 -19.34 7.44 -6.30
C HIS A 296 -18.85 6.34 -5.39
N ILE A 297 -19.10 5.10 -5.80
CA ILE A 297 -18.68 3.93 -5.03
C ILE A 297 -17.50 3.28 -5.73
N PHE A 298 -16.40 3.19 -4.98
CA PHE A 298 -15.16 2.57 -5.41
C PHE A 298 -14.85 1.35 -4.55
N ALA A 299 -14.06 0.44 -5.12
CA ALA A 299 -13.38 -0.58 -4.36
C ALA A 299 -11.91 -0.66 -4.77
N THR A 300 -11.02 -0.94 -3.83
CA THR A 300 -9.64 -1.34 -4.10
C THR A 300 -9.44 -2.78 -3.72
N LEU A 301 -8.69 -3.51 -4.54
CA LEU A 301 -8.56 -4.96 -4.44
C LEU A 301 -7.08 -5.32 -4.66
N GLY A 302 -6.50 -6.07 -3.73
CA GLY A 302 -5.39 -6.95 -4.05
C GLY A 302 -5.94 -8.17 -4.78
N THR A 303 -5.29 -8.59 -5.87
CA THR A 303 -5.76 -9.74 -6.65
C THR A 303 -4.62 -10.73 -6.88
N GLU A 304 -4.87 -12.02 -6.72
CA GLU A 304 -3.88 -13.08 -6.92
C GLU A 304 -4.18 -13.99 -8.10
N GLY A 305 -3.12 -14.52 -8.71
CA GLY A 305 -3.17 -15.53 -9.77
C GLY A 305 -3.52 -14.98 -11.15
N GLY A 306 -3.78 -13.67 -11.27
CA GLY A 306 -4.15 -13.02 -12.53
C GLY A 306 -2.97 -12.34 -13.20
N ASN A 307 -2.85 -12.48 -14.52
CA ASN A 307 -1.83 -11.81 -15.31
C ASN A 307 -2.40 -11.19 -16.59
N THR A 308 -1.63 -10.29 -17.19
CA THR A 308 -1.88 -9.74 -18.53
C THR A 308 -0.63 -9.93 -19.38
N THR A 309 -0.74 -9.74 -20.69
CA THR A 309 0.42 -9.80 -21.60
C THR A 309 1.53 -8.79 -21.27
N LEU A 310 1.19 -7.68 -20.60
CA LEU A 310 2.10 -6.56 -20.36
C LEU A 310 2.68 -6.51 -18.93
N HIS A 311 2.15 -7.32 -18.03
CA HIS A 311 2.59 -7.38 -16.64
C HIS A 311 2.54 -8.82 -16.15
N PRO A 312 3.69 -9.51 -16.12
CA PRO A 312 3.76 -10.95 -15.87
C PRO A 312 3.60 -11.32 -14.39
N SER A 313 3.62 -10.35 -13.47
CA SER A 313 3.38 -10.63 -12.04
C SER A 313 1.92 -11.07 -11.85
N PRO A 314 1.69 -12.17 -11.13
CA PRO A 314 0.35 -12.70 -10.85
C PRO A 314 -0.40 -11.93 -9.75
N GLN A 315 0.15 -10.81 -9.28
CA GLN A 315 -0.43 -9.99 -8.23
C GLN A 315 -0.63 -8.56 -8.71
N TRP A 316 -1.83 -8.01 -8.46
CA TRP A 316 -2.20 -6.66 -8.84
C TRP A 316 -2.82 -5.87 -7.70
N SER A 317 -2.50 -4.57 -7.67
CA SER A 317 -3.25 -3.56 -6.94
C SER A 317 -4.19 -2.85 -7.91
N VAL A 318 -5.48 -3.16 -7.86
CA VAL A 318 -6.49 -2.59 -8.76
C VAL A 318 -7.52 -1.78 -8.00
N TRP A 319 -8.20 -0.90 -8.72
CA TRP A 319 -9.42 -0.26 -8.28
C TRP A 319 -10.54 -0.48 -9.28
N ILE A 320 -11.76 -0.52 -8.79
CA ILE A 320 -12.98 -0.52 -9.59
C ILE A 320 -13.90 0.60 -9.13
N ARG A 321 -14.72 1.09 -10.05
CA ARG A 321 -15.90 1.89 -9.75
C ARG A 321 -17.11 1.10 -10.23
N GLY A 322 -18.18 1.12 -9.44
CA GLY A 322 -19.40 0.43 -9.81
C GLY A 322 -20.66 1.01 -9.21
N ASP A 323 -21.78 0.69 -9.84
CA ASP A 323 -23.11 1.05 -9.36
C ASP A 323 -23.67 -0.11 -8.53
N LEU A 324 -24.26 0.22 -7.37
CA LEU A 324 -24.93 -0.76 -6.53
C LEU A 324 -26.32 -1.08 -7.07
N THR A 325 -26.65 -2.36 -7.12
CA THR A 325 -27.99 -2.84 -7.47
C THR A 325 -28.47 -3.85 -6.44
N LYS A 326 -29.65 -3.59 -5.85
CA LYS A 326 -30.33 -4.53 -4.96
C LYS A 326 -30.79 -5.75 -5.75
N ILE A 327 -30.38 -6.95 -5.33
CA ILE A 327 -30.78 -8.21 -5.97
C ILE A 327 -31.97 -8.85 -5.24
N LYS A 328 -31.96 -8.78 -3.90
CA LYS A 328 -33.04 -9.27 -3.02
C LYS A 328 -33.09 -8.41 -1.76
N ASN A 329 -34.09 -8.65 -0.90
CA ASN A 329 -34.33 -7.82 0.29
C ASN A 329 -33.10 -7.59 1.16
N THR A 330 -32.16 -8.52 1.19
CA THR A 330 -30.97 -8.50 2.06
C THR A 330 -29.65 -8.55 1.29
N SER A 331 -29.60 -8.26 -0.02
CA SER A 331 -28.33 -8.27 -0.74
C SER A 331 -28.28 -7.32 -1.93
N ALA A 332 -27.09 -6.78 -2.18
CA ALA A 332 -26.77 -5.96 -3.35
C ALA A 332 -25.50 -6.48 -4.04
N THR A 333 -25.35 -6.14 -5.31
CA THR A 333 -24.12 -6.36 -6.08
C THR A 333 -23.60 -5.03 -6.61
N MET A 334 -22.31 -4.97 -6.88
CA MET A 334 -21.65 -3.87 -7.56
C MET A 334 -21.42 -4.23 -9.03
N ASN A 335 -22.07 -3.50 -9.94
CA ASN A 335 -21.84 -3.61 -11.37
C ASN A 335 -20.63 -2.75 -11.75
N ILE A 336 -19.56 -3.37 -12.26
CA ILE A 336 -18.32 -2.67 -12.62
C ILE A 336 -18.57 -1.79 -13.87
N ILE A 337 -18.36 -0.49 -13.74
CA ILE A 337 -18.49 0.48 -14.84
C ILE A 337 -17.16 1.12 -15.23
N ALA A 338 -16.14 1.05 -14.36
CA ALA A 338 -14.76 1.42 -14.67
C ALA A 338 -13.79 0.59 -13.82
N SER A 339 -12.59 0.35 -14.34
CA SER A 339 -11.54 -0.40 -13.64
C SER A 339 -10.16 0.10 -14.06
N GLY A 340 -9.28 0.27 -13.09
CA GLY A 340 -7.91 0.71 -13.30
C GLY A 340 -6.93 0.05 -12.34
N VAL A 341 -5.65 0.25 -12.62
CA VAL A 341 -4.57 -0.16 -11.72
C VAL A 341 -4.31 0.99 -10.73
N ALA A 342 -4.29 0.69 -9.43
CA ALA A 342 -4.09 1.68 -8.37
C ALA A 342 -2.61 2.01 -8.14
N ASP A 343 -1.72 1.05 -8.41
CA ASP A 343 -0.27 1.23 -8.50
C ASP A 343 0.30 0.20 -9.46
N TRP A 344 1.02 0.66 -10.48
CA TRP A 344 1.58 -0.17 -11.55
C TRP A 344 2.94 -0.80 -11.19
N GLY A 345 3.53 -0.40 -10.07
CA GLY A 345 4.80 -0.93 -9.59
C GLY A 345 4.65 -2.16 -8.71
N ASP A 346 5.57 -2.31 -7.77
CA ASP A 346 5.69 -3.47 -6.87
C ASP A 346 4.81 -3.33 -5.60
N THR A 347 3.81 -2.46 -5.64
CA THR A 347 2.90 -2.19 -4.50
C THR A 347 1.74 -3.17 -4.47
N TYR A 348 1.40 -3.64 -3.27
CA TYR A 348 0.29 -4.54 -3.00
C TYR A 348 -0.43 -4.17 -1.70
N ALA A 349 -1.49 -4.91 -1.34
CA ALA A 349 -2.18 -4.80 -0.06
C ALA A 349 -2.65 -3.37 0.27
N LEU A 350 -3.32 -2.71 -0.67
CA LEU A 350 -3.82 -1.35 -0.45
C LEU A 350 -4.91 -1.33 0.63
N ASN A 351 -4.65 -0.64 1.74
CA ASN A 351 -5.64 -0.41 2.79
C ASN A 351 -5.95 1.08 2.90
N SER A 352 -7.21 1.40 3.23
CA SER A 352 -7.72 2.76 3.22
C SER A 352 -8.48 3.12 4.47
N PHE A 353 -8.55 4.40 4.79
CA PHE A 353 -9.42 4.90 5.86
C PHE A 353 -9.97 6.27 5.53
N TYR A 354 -11.09 6.62 6.18
CA TYR A 354 -11.65 7.96 6.13
C TYR A 354 -11.00 8.84 7.20
N ASP A 355 -10.27 9.85 6.74
CA ASP A 355 -9.69 10.92 7.56
C ASP A 355 -10.77 11.95 7.85
N SER A 356 -11.48 11.76 8.96
CA SER A 356 -12.55 12.67 9.39
C SER A 356 -12.05 14.05 9.83
N LYS A 357 -10.74 14.23 10.04
CA LYS A 357 -10.15 15.54 10.37
C LYS A 357 -10.11 16.46 9.16
N GLN A 358 -9.86 15.90 7.98
CA GLN A 358 -9.68 16.65 6.71
C GLN A 358 -10.74 16.32 5.66
N ASP A 359 -11.73 15.49 6.00
CA ASP A 359 -12.81 15.03 5.11
C ASP A 359 -12.24 14.46 3.79
N ARG A 360 -11.43 13.40 3.90
CA ARG A 360 -10.80 12.75 2.74
C ARG A 360 -10.56 11.27 2.97
N ARG A 361 -10.36 10.50 1.91
CA ARG A 361 -9.98 9.09 1.99
C ARG A 361 -8.47 8.97 1.76
N ILE A 362 -7.78 8.25 2.63
CA ILE A 362 -6.33 8.03 2.56
C ILE A 362 -6.03 6.56 2.30
N PHE A 363 -5.07 6.29 1.41
CA PHE A 363 -4.52 4.98 1.10
C PHE A 363 -3.09 4.82 1.60
N TYR A 364 -2.78 3.58 1.99
CA TYR A 364 -1.45 3.06 2.20
C TYR A 364 -1.32 1.73 1.45
N GLY A 365 -0.16 1.48 0.84
CA GLY A 365 0.17 0.18 0.23
C GLY A 365 1.49 -0.35 0.75
N TRP A 366 1.67 -1.67 0.68
CA TRP A 366 2.96 -2.31 0.93
C TRP A 366 3.77 -2.39 -0.35
N VAL A 367 4.97 -1.82 -0.36
CA VAL A 367 5.93 -1.92 -1.45
C VAL A 367 6.82 -3.13 -1.21
N LYS A 368 6.81 -4.07 -2.15
CA LYS A 368 7.66 -5.27 -2.10
C LYS A 368 9.10 -4.92 -2.43
N GLU A 369 10.04 -5.56 -1.74
CA GLU A 369 11.46 -5.38 -2.01
C GLU A 369 11.84 -5.94 -3.39
N ALA A 370 12.64 -5.19 -4.15
CA ALA A 370 13.14 -5.62 -5.46
C ALA A 370 14.44 -6.45 -5.35
N HIS A 371 14.93 -6.76 -4.14
CA HIS A 371 16.16 -7.52 -3.94
C HIS A 371 15.98 -9.05 -4.04
N ARG A 372 14.75 -9.55 -4.31
CA ARG A 372 14.44 -10.99 -4.52
C ARG A 372 15.02 -11.92 -3.45
N ASN A 373 14.95 -11.52 -2.18
CA ASN A 373 15.52 -12.22 -1.03
C ASN A 373 17.07 -12.37 -1.02
N TYR A 374 17.79 -11.86 -2.02
CA TYR A 374 19.24 -11.92 -2.10
C TYR A 374 19.89 -11.01 -1.07
N GLY A 375 20.59 -11.60 -0.10
CA GLY A 375 21.24 -10.85 0.98
C GLY A 375 20.28 -10.27 2.04
N GLN A 376 19.01 -10.68 2.07
CA GLN A 376 17.98 -10.11 2.95
C GLN A 376 18.36 -10.07 4.45
N ARG A 377 19.16 -11.02 4.94
CA ARG A 377 19.64 -10.99 6.33
C ARG A 377 20.66 -9.88 6.57
N ALA A 378 21.49 -9.56 5.58
CA ALA A 378 22.39 -8.41 5.65
C ALA A 378 21.63 -7.08 5.65
N PHE A 379 20.47 -7.01 4.97
CA PHE A 379 19.56 -5.87 5.05
C PHE A 379 18.95 -5.75 6.46
N GLY A 380 18.49 -6.87 7.05
CA GLY A 380 17.92 -6.86 8.40
C GLY A 380 16.48 -6.34 8.49
N TYR A 381 15.87 -6.06 7.34
CA TYR A 381 14.47 -5.67 7.19
C TYR A 381 13.95 -6.16 5.83
N ASN A 382 12.62 -6.14 5.65
CA ASN A 382 11.97 -6.38 4.36
C ASN A 382 10.61 -5.68 4.33
N GLY A 383 10.36 -4.87 3.32
CA GLY A 383 9.09 -4.19 3.05
C GLY A 383 9.01 -2.78 3.63
N GLN A 384 8.23 -1.93 2.96
CA GLN A 384 7.91 -0.56 3.38
C GLN A 384 6.47 -0.23 3.00
N ILE A 385 5.93 0.83 3.61
CA ILE A 385 4.64 1.39 3.23
C ILE A 385 4.86 2.61 2.36
N THR A 386 4.00 2.77 1.34
CA THR A 386 3.97 3.96 0.49
C THR A 386 3.80 5.25 1.32
N LEU A 387 4.10 6.39 0.71
CA LEU A 387 3.58 7.66 1.24
C LEU A 387 2.04 7.58 1.37
N PRO A 388 1.44 8.29 2.35
CA PRO A 388 0.00 8.43 2.41
C PRO A 388 -0.54 9.11 1.14
N ARG A 389 -1.53 8.49 0.51
CA ARG A 389 -2.15 8.98 -0.72
C ARG A 389 -3.59 9.40 -0.46
N GLU A 390 -3.94 10.64 -0.79
CA GLU A 390 -5.34 11.01 -0.90
C GLU A 390 -5.92 10.40 -2.17
N VAL A 391 -7.10 9.78 -2.04
CA VAL A 391 -7.90 9.38 -3.19
C VAL A 391 -9.19 10.17 -3.29
N PHE A 392 -9.56 10.50 -4.51
CA PHE A 392 -10.65 11.42 -4.82
C PHE A 392 -11.25 11.12 -6.19
N VAL A 393 -12.42 11.69 -6.49
CA VAL A 393 -12.98 11.62 -7.85
C VAL A 393 -12.40 12.75 -8.68
N GLN A 394 -11.60 12.40 -9.68
CA GLN A 394 -11.03 13.39 -10.57
C GLN A 394 -11.92 13.56 -11.80
N VAL A 395 -12.39 14.79 -12.03
CA VAL A 395 -13.36 15.12 -13.07
C VAL A 395 -12.73 16.04 -14.11
N TYR A 396 -12.74 15.61 -15.36
CA TYR A 396 -12.31 16.40 -16.52
C TYR A 396 -13.53 16.75 -17.36
N LYS A 397 -13.74 18.05 -17.60
CA LYS A 397 -14.83 18.56 -18.44
C LYS A 397 -14.29 18.94 -19.82
N ASN A 398 -15.19 19.02 -20.80
CA ASN A 398 -14.89 19.45 -22.16
C ASN A 398 -13.79 18.61 -22.85
N VAL A 399 -13.63 17.34 -22.47
CA VAL A 399 -12.66 16.44 -23.09
C VAL A 399 -13.09 16.12 -24.52
N VAL A 400 -12.16 16.15 -25.47
CA VAL A 400 -12.41 15.75 -26.87
C VAL A 400 -11.72 14.43 -27.14
N ASN A 401 -12.42 13.51 -27.81
CA ASN A 401 -11.92 12.15 -28.07
C ASN A 401 -11.08 12.08 -29.36
N ILE A 402 -9.98 12.83 -29.44
CA ILE A 402 -9.15 12.91 -30.67
C ILE A 402 -8.38 11.60 -30.92
N HIS A 403 -8.03 10.87 -29.86
CA HIS A 403 -7.18 9.68 -29.94
C HIS A 403 -7.92 8.35 -29.72
N GLU A 404 -9.25 8.39 -29.61
CA GLU A 404 -10.12 7.22 -29.35
C GLU A 404 -9.82 6.42 -28.05
N SER A 405 -8.80 6.81 -27.26
CA SER A 405 -8.44 6.14 -26.01
C SER A 405 -9.59 6.14 -25.02
N ILE A 406 -10.28 7.28 -24.86
CA ILE A 406 -11.38 7.40 -23.89
C ILE A 406 -12.70 6.73 -24.34
N SER A 407 -12.80 6.28 -25.60
CA SER A 407 -13.96 5.48 -26.05
C SER A 407 -13.90 4.01 -25.63
N GLN A 408 -12.74 3.52 -25.20
CA GLN A 408 -12.59 2.15 -24.74
C GLN A 408 -13.04 2.00 -23.28
N PRO A 409 -13.56 0.83 -22.86
CA PRO A 409 -13.68 0.49 -21.46
C PRO A 409 -12.31 0.62 -20.77
N GLY A 410 -12.28 1.18 -19.56
CA GLY A 410 -11.01 1.47 -18.90
C GLY A 410 -11.17 2.16 -17.55
N PRO A 411 -10.17 2.94 -17.13
CA PRO A 411 -10.09 3.54 -15.81
C PRO A 411 -10.87 4.86 -15.77
N TRP A 412 -11.97 4.96 -16.51
CA TRP A 412 -12.80 6.15 -16.58
C TRP A 412 -14.25 5.79 -16.90
N THR A 413 -15.15 6.69 -16.52
CA THR A 413 -16.48 6.79 -17.15
C THR A 413 -16.50 8.03 -18.02
N VAL A 414 -17.10 7.92 -19.20
CA VAL A 414 -17.20 9.02 -20.17
C VAL A 414 -18.66 9.35 -20.41
N ILE A 415 -19.03 10.60 -20.15
CA ILE A 415 -20.39 11.09 -20.28
C ILE A 415 -20.40 12.14 -21.39
N PRO A 416 -21.16 11.95 -22.49
CA PRO A 416 -21.28 12.96 -23.54
C PRO A 416 -21.73 14.30 -22.99
N SER A 417 -21.06 15.37 -23.41
CA SER A 417 -21.48 16.76 -23.24
C SER A 417 -21.73 17.41 -24.61
N GLY A 418 -22.26 18.63 -24.62
CA GLY A 418 -22.55 19.35 -25.87
C GLY A 418 -21.30 19.54 -26.74
N GLN A 419 -21.50 19.83 -28.03
CA GLN A 419 -20.43 20.16 -28.99
C GLN A 419 -19.39 19.05 -29.22
N GLY A 420 -19.77 17.77 -29.08
CA GLY A 420 -18.86 16.64 -29.32
C GLY A 420 -17.77 16.47 -28.24
N THR A 421 -17.99 17.08 -27.08
CA THR A 421 -17.10 16.94 -25.91
C THR A 421 -17.65 15.90 -24.93
N TYR A 422 -16.85 15.57 -23.92
CA TYR A 422 -17.20 14.62 -22.88
C TYR A 422 -16.77 15.12 -21.50
N THR A 423 -17.49 14.65 -20.47
CA THR A 423 -17.02 14.67 -19.09
C THR A 423 -16.45 13.30 -18.75
N CYS A 424 -15.16 13.25 -18.43
CA CYS A 424 -14.45 12.04 -18.00
C CYS A 424 -14.28 12.06 -16.48
N LYS A 425 -14.57 10.94 -15.82
CA LYS A 425 -14.40 10.77 -14.37
C LYS A 425 -13.55 9.55 -14.08
N THR A 426 -12.55 9.66 -13.21
CA THR A 426 -11.62 8.58 -12.84
C THR A 426 -11.30 8.63 -11.33
N LEU A 427 -10.60 7.61 -10.82
CA LEU A 427 -10.00 7.66 -9.49
C LEU A 427 -8.73 8.54 -9.56
N GLY A 428 -8.77 9.67 -8.88
CA GLY A 428 -7.59 10.46 -8.59
C GLY A 428 -6.81 9.88 -7.41
N ILE A 429 -5.48 9.86 -7.51
CA ILE A 429 -4.54 9.42 -6.48
C ILE A 429 -3.38 10.42 -6.45
N ARG A 430 -3.19 11.09 -5.31
CA ARG A 430 -2.08 12.04 -5.09
C ARG A 430 -1.45 11.85 -3.70
N PRO A 431 -0.17 12.14 -3.50
CA PRO A 431 0.37 12.23 -2.14
C PRO A 431 -0.38 13.31 -1.35
N ILE A 432 -0.58 13.10 -0.05
CA ILE A 432 -1.22 14.12 0.79
C ILE A 432 -0.38 15.41 0.85
N ASN A 433 -1.03 16.55 1.10
CA ASN A 433 -0.33 17.84 1.16
C ASN A 433 0.69 17.91 2.30
N GLU A 434 0.49 17.14 3.38
CA GLU A 434 1.37 17.13 4.54
C GLU A 434 2.80 16.66 4.22
N VAL A 435 3.05 15.99 3.09
CA VAL A 435 4.42 15.62 2.66
C VAL A 435 5.37 16.83 2.57
N ILE A 436 4.84 18.06 2.47
CA ILE A 436 5.66 19.29 2.57
C ILE A 436 6.42 19.37 3.90
N ASN A 437 5.97 18.71 4.96
CA ASN A 437 6.62 18.69 6.27
C ASN A 437 8.00 18.03 6.21
N LEU A 438 8.22 17.12 5.25
CA LEU A 438 9.53 16.52 4.97
C LEU A 438 10.57 17.56 4.54
N ARG A 439 10.13 18.69 3.97
CA ARG A 439 10.99 19.75 3.41
C ARG A 439 11.57 20.67 4.48
N GLN A 440 11.21 20.50 5.75
CA GLN A 440 11.74 21.33 6.84
C GLN A 440 13.28 21.22 6.88
N ASN A 441 13.98 22.35 6.65
CA ASN A 441 15.45 22.43 6.51
C ASN A 441 16.04 21.64 5.32
N SER A 442 15.21 21.25 4.35
CA SER A 442 15.68 20.67 3.10
C SER A 442 16.41 21.72 2.25
N SER A 443 17.24 21.23 1.33
CA SER A 443 17.77 22.03 0.24
C SER A 443 16.78 22.07 -0.91
N TYR A 444 16.77 23.17 -1.66
CA TYR A 444 15.82 23.40 -2.75
C TYR A 444 16.54 23.84 -4.02
N LEU A 445 16.20 23.19 -5.15
CA LEU A 445 16.66 23.54 -6.48
C LEU A 445 15.46 23.78 -7.39
N ALA A 446 15.36 24.98 -7.96
CA ALA A 446 14.41 25.32 -9.01
C ALA A 446 15.17 25.51 -10.32
N LEU A 447 14.77 24.79 -11.36
CA LEU A 447 15.39 24.94 -12.68
C LEU A 447 14.54 25.85 -13.56
N THR A 448 15.23 26.67 -14.35
CA THR A 448 14.58 27.44 -15.41
C THR A 448 14.00 26.51 -16.46
N SER A 449 12.95 26.95 -17.16
CA SER A 449 12.37 26.18 -18.26
C SER A 449 13.45 25.86 -19.31
N GLN A 450 13.51 24.61 -19.75
CA GLN A 450 14.45 24.13 -20.77
C GLN A 450 13.66 23.55 -21.94
N THR A 451 14.04 23.92 -23.17
CA THR A 451 13.48 23.37 -24.40
C THR A 451 14.58 22.69 -25.19
N PHE A 452 14.26 21.51 -25.71
CA PHE A 452 15.15 20.71 -26.54
C PHE A 452 14.44 20.38 -27.84
N ASP A 453 15.10 20.63 -28.97
CA ASP A 453 14.54 20.39 -30.31
C ASP A 453 14.95 19.03 -30.90
N GLN A 454 15.91 18.35 -30.29
CA GLN A 454 16.52 17.11 -30.78
C GLN A 454 16.71 16.11 -29.65
N ALA A 455 16.79 14.82 -30.01
CA ALA A 455 17.09 13.76 -29.06
C ALA A 455 18.47 13.97 -28.40
N THR A 456 18.56 13.69 -27.11
CA THR A 456 19.79 13.72 -26.31
C THR A 456 19.64 12.71 -25.18
N ASP A 457 20.55 11.73 -25.13
CA ASP A 457 20.46 10.60 -24.20
C ASP A 457 20.37 11.03 -22.73
N PHE A 458 21.20 12.00 -22.33
CA PHE A 458 21.27 12.49 -20.96
C PHE A 458 21.75 13.94 -20.89
N VAL A 459 21.00 14.77 -20.17
CA VAL A 459 21.40 16.15 -19.82
C VAL A 459 21.39 16.29 -18.30
N SER A 460 22.57 16.46 -17.71
CA SER A 460 22.76 16.58 -16.25
C SER A 460 21.99 17.75 -15.66
N LEU A 461 21.38 17.55 -14.49
CA LEU A 461 20.81 18.63 -13.66
C LEU A 461 21.87 19.29 -12.74
N ASN A 462 23.13 18.83 -12.80
CA ASN A 462 24.23 19.26 -11.94
C ASN A 462 23.91 19.12 -10.45
N MET A 463 23.21 18.05 -10.08
CA MET A 463 22.96 17.68 -8.70
C MET A 463 23.08 16.17 -8.50
N SER A 464 23.38 15.80 -7.26
CA SER A 464 23.54 14.43 -6.81
C SER A 464 22.81 14.21 -5.50
N SER A 465 21.94 13.22 -5.42
CA SER A 465 21.30 12.80 -4.17
C SER A 465 20.76 11.38 -4.26
N SER A 466 20.82 10.64 -3.16
CA SER A 466 20.11 9.35 -3.00
C SER A 466 18.67 9.54 -2.54
N ASN A 467 18.31 10.73 -2.02
CA ASN A 467 16.98 11.05 -1.56
C ASN A 467 16.48 12.42 -2.08
N PHE A 468 15.26 12.49 -2.61
CA PHE A 468 14.64 13.75 -3.03
C PHE A 468 13.14 13.61 -3.27
N GLU A 469 12.46 14.75 -3.22
CA GLU A 469 11.16 14.99 -3.83
C GLU A 469 11.36 15.88 -5.07
N MET A 470 10.73 15.55 -6.19
CA MET A 470 10.75 16.33 -7.43
C MET A 470 9.32 16.59 -7.92
N LYS A 471 9.08 17.80 -8.39
CA LYS A 471 7.91 18.16 -9.21
C LYS A 471 8.38 18.66 -10.56
N ALA A 472 7.69 18.28 -11.64
CA ALA A 472 8.01 18.71 -12.99
C ALA A 472 6.76 18.77 -13.88
N THR A 473 6.79 19.64 -14.90
CA THR A 473 5.78 19.70 -15.96
C THR A 473 6.47 19.58 -17.31
N ILE A 474 5.99 18.68 -18.16
CA ILE A 474 6.60 18.36 -19.45
C ILE A 474 5.57 18.60 -20.56
N ASN A 475 5.92 19.50 -21.49
CA ASN A 475 5.22 19.65 -22.76
C ASN A 475 5.96 18.84 -23.82
N ILE A 476 5.38 17.70 -24.21
CA ILE A 476 6.02 16.71 -25.07
C ILE A 476 5.31 16.65 -26.44
N SER A 477 6.10 16.70 -27.51
CA SER A 477 5.58 16.58 -28.87
C SER A 477 5.07 15.17 -29.14
N GLN A 478 4.08 15.04 -30.04
CA GLN A 478 3.38 13.77 -30.28
C GLN A 478 4.29 12.59 -30.68
N ASN A 479 5.39 12.86 -31.38
CA ASN A 479 6.35 11.84 -31.86
C ASN A 479 7.68 11.85 -31.08
N ALA A 480 7.71 12.46 -29.90
CA ALA A 480 8.89 12.50 -29.03
C ALA A 480 8.67 11.64 -27.79
N THR A 481 9.76 11.19 -27.17
CA THR A 481 9.73 10.64 -25.81
C THR A 481 10.51 11.55 -24.87
N ALA A 482 10.14 11.62 -23.60
CA ALA A 482 10.88 12.45 -22.64
C ALA A 482 10.63 12.03 -21.20
N GLY A 483 11.58 12.38 -20.33
CA GLY A 483 11.43 12.22 -18.89
C GLY A 483 12.75 12.45 -18.18
N PHE A 484 13.07 11.60 -17.21
CA PHE A 484 14.18 11.80 -16.29
C PHE A 484 14.99 10.52 -16.08
N THR A 485 16.29 10.68 -15.85
CA THR A 485 17.20 9.63 -15.39
C THR A 485 17.60 9.92 -13.94
N PHE A 486 17.56 8.90 -13.08
CA PHE A 486 17.91 8.96 -11.67
C PHE A 486 18.98 7.93 -11.32
N ARG A 487 19.65 8.13 -10.17
CA ARG A 487 20.68 7.23 -9.62
C ARG A 487 21.76 6.87 -10.65
N ARG A 488 22.16 7.84 -11.49
CA ARG A 488 23.18 7.63 -12.52
C ARG A 488 24.58 7.66 -11.89
N SER A 489 25.38 6.63 -12.13
CA SER A 489 26.81 6.61 -11.74
C SER A 489 27.64 7.53 -12.63
N SER A 490 28.81 7.96 -12.15
CA SER A 490 29.71 8.84 -12.93
C SER A 490 30.18 8.21 -14.25
N ASN A 491 30.35 6.89 -14.26
CA ASN A 491 30.71 6.10 -15.44
C ASN A 491 29.50 5.69 -16.31
N GLY A 492 28.27 6.02 -15.91
CA GLY A 492 27.05 5.71 -16.64
C GLY A 492 26.67 4.23 -16.71
N LEU A 493 27.28 3.37 -15.89
CA LEU A 493 26.99 1.94 -15.83
C LEU A 493 25.72 1.60 -15.04
N GLU A 494 25.38 2.41 -14.03
CA GLU A 494 24.12 2.31 -13.30
C GLU A 494 23.27 3.54 -13.54
N TYR A 495 21.98 3.35 -13.77
CA TYR A 495 20.96 4.40 -13.88
C TYR A 495 19.56 3.80 -13.98
N THR A 496 18.55 4.58 -13.64
CA THR A 496 17.13 4.25 -13.84
C THR A 496 16.49 5.35 -14.68
N THR A 497 15.72 5.01 -15.72
CA THR A 497 15.04 6.02 -16.55
C THR A 497 13.53 5.93 -16.46
N LEU A 498 12.88 7.08 -16.31
CA LEU A 498 11.43 7.26 -16.45
C LEU A 498 11.19 8.02 -17.74
N ILE A 499 10.41 7.46 -18.66
CA ILE A 499 10.13 8.06 -19.97
C ILE A 499 8.64 7.95 -20.26
N TYR A 500 8.04 9.03 -20.75
CA TYR A 500 6.71 8.99 -21.34
C TYR A 500 6.78 8.95 -22.86
N ASP A 501 5.97 8.09 -23.47
CA ASP A 501 5.76 7.99 -24.92
C ASP A 501 4.29 8.31 -25.27
N PRO A 502 4.01 9.47 -25.90
CA PRO A 502 2.65 9.86 -26.30
C PRO A 502 2.05 9.03 -27.43
N VAL A 503 2.84 8.27 -28.19
CA VAL A 503 2.34 7.41 -29.27
C VAL A 503 1.76 6.12 -28.69
N SER A 504 2.52 5.48 -27.80
CA SER A 504 2.09 4.22 -27.17
C SER A 504 1.26 4.42 -25.90
N GLU A 505 1.19 5.66 -25.40
CA GLU A 505 0.52 6.05 -24.14
C GLU A 505 1.05 5.29 -22.93
N TYR A 506 2.37 5.07 -22.88
CA TYR A 506 3.02 4.46 -21.73
C TYR A 506 3.95 5.44 -21.02
N LEU A 507 3.83 5.44 -19.70
CA LEU A 507 4.88 5.87 -18.80
C LEU A 507 5.71 4.64 -18.44
N VAL A 508 6.99 4.65 -18.82
CA VAL A 508 7.89 3.51 -18.76
C VAL A 508 8.99 3.79 -17.75
N LEU A 509 9.10 2.94 -16.73
CA LEU A 509 10.20 2.95 -15.78
C LEU A 509 11.16 1.80 -16.12
N ASN A 510 12.29 2.14 -16.72
CA ASN A 510 13.30 1.19 -17.12
C ASN A 510 14.33 0.97 -16.01
N ARG A 511 14.30 -0.23 -15.42
CA ARG A 511 15.19 -0.66 -14.33
C ARG A 511 16.34 -1.58 -14.78
N THR A 512 16.53 -1.80 -16.09
CA THR A 512 17.51 -2.77 -16.59
C THR A 512 18.96 -2.44 -16.21
N TYR A 513 19.24 -1.16 -15.93
CA TYR A 513 20.54 -0.67 -15.50
C TYR A 513 20.52 -0.11 -14.07
N SER A 514 19.46 -0.31 -13.28
CA SER A 514 19.36 0.26 -11.94
C SER A 514 20.38 -0.27 -10.93
N SER A 515 20.93 -1.47 -11.19
CA SER A 515 21.95 -2.09 -10.35
C SER A 515 22.90 -2.96 -11.18
N LEU A 516 24.16 -3.03 -10.76
CA LEU A 516 25.11 -4.02 -11.24
C LEU A 516 24.92 -5.39 -10.55
N ILE A 517 24.21 -5.44 -9.42
CA ILE A 517 23.90 -6.69 -8.71
C ILE A 517 22.79 -7.44 -9.46
N LYS A 518 23.18 -8.44 -10.26
CA LYS A 518 22.27 -9.18 -11.17
C LYS A 518 21.18 -10.01 -10.49
N ALA A 519 21.30 -10.26 -9.19
CA ALA A 519 20.31 -11.00 -8.42
C ALA A 519 19.07 -10.16 -8.08
N PHE A 520 19.16 -8.83 -8.18
CA PHE A 520 18.03 -7.93 -7.94
C PHE A 520 17.07 -7.91 -9.15
N ASP A 521 15.89 -7.37 -8.94
CA ASP A 521 14.91 -7.20 -10.01
C ASP A 521 15.29 -6.03 -10.93
N HIS A 522 15.20 -6.31 -12.23
CA HIS A 522 15.56 -5.40 -13.33
C HIS A 522 14.40 -5.21 -14.30
N THR A 523 13.20 -5.65 -13.91
CA THR A 523 12.02 -5.64 -14.77
C THR A 523 11.62 -4.21 -15.12
N ILE A 524 11.28 -3.99 -16.39
CA ILE A 524 10.74 -2.70 -16.86
C ILE A 524 9.28 -2.63 -16.41
N VAL A 525 8.88 -1.51 -15.82
CA VAL A 525 7.48 -1.25 -15.45
C VAL A 525 6.84 -0.40 -16.54
N TYR A 526 5.69 -0.86 -17.05
CA TYR A 526 4.89 -0.15 -18.05
C TYR A 526 3.56 0.25 -17.41
N ALA A 527 3.30 1.55 -17.33
CA ALA A 527 2.02 2.08 -16.87
C ALA A 527 1.30 2.80 -18.00
N LYS A 528 0.07 2.38 -18.30
CA LYS A 528 -0.76 3.11 -19.28
C LYS A 528 -1.12 4.50 -18.75
N HIS A 529 -0.93 5.50 -19.60
CA HIS A 529 -1.20 6.90 -19.28
C HIS A 529 -1.56 7.70 -20.55
N THR A 530 -2.80 8.17 -20.62
CA THR A 530 -3.26 9.08 -21.69
C THR A 530 -3.14 10.52 -21.21
N LEU A 531 -2.70 11.43 -22.07
CA LEU A 531 -2.80 12.88 -21.86
C LEU A 531 -4.07 13.38 -22.54
N LEU A 532 -5.00 13.93 -21.76
CA LEU A 532 -6.31 14.32 -22.28
C LEU A 532 -6.20 15.57 -23.14
N THR A 533 -7.06 15.69 -24.15
CA THR A 533 -7.24 16.95 -24.88
C THR A 533 -8.58 17.55 -24.53
N THR A 534 -8.60 18.85 -24.23
CA THR A 534 -9.80 19.57 -23.80
C THR A 534 -10.11 20.71 -24.75
N LEU A 535 -11.39 20.99 -24.96
CA LEU A 535 -11.88 22.17 -25.66
C LEU A 535 -11.90 23.36 -24.68
N ILE A 536 -11.09 24.37 -24.95
CA ILE A 536 -10.97 25.56 -24.08
C ILE A 536 -11.84 26.73 -24.56
N ASP A 537 -12.12 26.81 -25.87
CA ASP A 537 -13.08 27.71 -26.50
C ASP A 537 -13.69 27.06 -27.76
N GLU A 538 -14.59 27.74 -28.48
CA GLU A 538 -15.36 27.14 -29.59
C GLU A 538 -14.53 26.44 -30.69
N ASN A 539 -13.24 26.80 -30.87
CA ASN A 539 -12.39 26.23 -31.91
C ASN A 539 -10.99 25.82 -31.45
N THR A 540 -10.64 26.04 -30.18
CA THR A 540 -9.29 25.80 -29.67
C THR A 540 -9.27 24.63 -28.70
N THR A 541 -8.38 23.68 -28.97
CA THR A 541 -8.11 22.56 -28.08
C THR A 541 -6.76 22.73 -27.39
N GLN A 542 -6.67 22.19 -26.17
CA GLN A 542 -5.45 22.15 -25.38
C GLN A 542 -5.17 20.71 -24.95
N LYS A 543 -4.01 20.19 -25.36
CA LYS A 543 -3.47 18.94 -24.84
C LYS A 543 -2.94 19.16 -23.43
N GLU A 544 -3.28 18.25 -22.53
CA GLU A 544 -2.79 18.22 -21.17
C GLU A 544 -1.26 18.05 -21.15
N LEU A 545 -0.61 18.76 -20.24
CA LEU A 545 0.82 18.60 -19.98
C LEU A 545 1.04 17.41 -19.05
N LEU A 546 2.13 16.68 -19.25
CA LEU A 546 2.52 15.62 -18.31
C LEU A 546 3.03 16.28 -17.02
N SER A 547 2.32 16.06 -15.91
CA SER A 547 2.71 16.55 -14.59
C SER A 547 3.24 15.38 -13.78
N LEU A 548 4.48 15.48 -13.30
CA LEU A 548 5.14 14.46 -12.50
C LEU A 548 5.42 14.96 -11.09
N HIS A 549 5.10 14.12 -10.10
CA HIS A 549 5.53 14.27 -8.71
C HIS A 549 6.24 12.98 -8.31
N ILE A 550 7.54 13.07 -8.02
CA ILE A 550 8.44 11.93 -7.86
C ILE A 550 9.09 12.00 -6.49
N PHE A 551 9.15 10.88 -5.79
CA PHE A 551 9.85 10.72 -4.53
C PHE A 551 10.85 9.59 -4.68
N LEU A 552 12.11 9.86 -4.40
CA LEU A 552 13.14 8.83 -4.30
C LEU A 552 13.71 8.86 -2.91
N ASP A 553 13.60 7.77 -2.16
CA ASP A 553 14.02 7.66 -0.77
C ASP A 553 15.01 6.53 -0.60
N ASN A 554 16.27 6.84 -0.89
CA ASN A 554 17.36 5.87 -0.98
C ASN A 554 17.07 4.79 -2.03
N SER A 555 16.36 3.71 -1.66
CA SER A 555 15.94 2.67 -2.61
C SER A 555 14.51 2.83 -3.12
N LEU A 556 13.58 3.42 -2.36
CA LEU A 556 12.16 3.42 -2.73
C LEU A 556 11.86 4.61 -3.65
N LEU A 557 11.35 4.33 -4.85
CA LEU A 557 10.93 5.30 -5.86
C LEU A 557 9.40 5.28 -5.99
N GLU A 558 8.74 6.41 -5.75
CA GLU A 558 7.32 6.62 -6.07
C GLU A 558 7.15 7.71 -7.13
N ILE A 559 6.31 7.46 -8.12
CA ILE A 559 6.03 8.36 -9.24
C ILE A 559 4.53 8.53 -9.36
N TYR A 560 4.08 9.79 -9.41
CA TYR A 560 2.70 10.18 -9.63
C TYR A 560 2.62 11.01 -10.91
N ALA A 561 1.80 10.58 -11.88
CA ALA A 561 1.55 11.29 -13.12
C ALA A 561 0.09 11.78 -13.19
N ASN A 562 -0.07 13.09 -13.34
CA ASN A 562 -1.35 13.83 -13.44
C ASN A 562 -2.40 13.42 -12.38
N ASN A 563 -1.94 13.02 -11.19
CA ASN A 563 -2.75 12.53 -10.08
C ASN A 563 -3.66 11.34 -10.41
N ARG A 564 -3.30 10.49 -11.37
CA ARG A 564 -4.14 9.32 -11.76
C ARG A 564 -3.37 8.06 -12.17
N THR A 565 -2.07 8.18 -12.39
CA THR A 565 -1.19 7.03 -12.65
C THR A 565 -0.08 7.03 -11.62
N VAL A 566 0.09 5.92 -10.91
CA VAL A 566 1.07 5.76 -9.84
C VAL A 566 1.94 4.54 -10.08
N MET A 567 3.22 4.64 -9.76
CA MET A 567 4.17 3.53 -9.73
C MET A 567 5.06 3.68 -8.50
N ALA A 568 5.12 2.65 -7.66
CA ALA A 568 6.08 2.56 -6.57
C ALA A 568 6.90 1.27 -6.63
N THR A 569 8.21 1.39 -6.45
CA THR A 569 9.18 0.28 -6.61
C THR A 569 10.45 0.55 -5.82
N HIS A 570 11.31 -0.46 -5.66
CA HIS A 570 12.69 -0.26 -5.23
C HIS A 570 13.71 -0.25 -6.39
N ILE A 571 14.81 0.48 -6.18
CA ILE A 571 16.05 0.45 -6.96
C ILE A 571 17.26 0.40 -6.00
N TYR A 572 18.21 -0.51 -6.23
CA TYR A 572 19.38 -0.68 -5.34
C TYR A 572 20.70 -0.58 -6.12
N PRO A 573 21.15 0.63 -6.48
CA PRO A 573 22.44 0.82 -7.11
C PRO A 573 23.56 0.27 -6.23
N ALA A 574 24.49 -0.47 -6.84
CA ALA A 574 25.61 -1.12 -6.19
C ALA A 574 26.81 -0.18 -6.01
N LEU A 575 26.94 0.84 -6.87
CA LEU A 575 28.00 1.83 -6.80
C LEU A 575 27.61 2.98 -5.88
N SER A 576 28.53 3.37 -4.99
CA SER A 576 28.29 4.46 -4.04
C SER A 576 28.09 5.82 -4.69
N ASP A 577 28.59 6.01 -5.92
CA ASP A 577 28.48 7.25 -6.70
C ASP A 577 27.25 7.30 -7.62
N SER A 578 26.39 6.28 -7.61
CA SER A 578 25.13 6.21 -8.35
C SER A 578 24.08 7.14 -7.76
N VAL A 579 24.31 8.45 -7.82
CA VAL A 579 23.46 9.49 -7.21
C VAL A 579 23.14 10.63 -8.19
N GLY A 580 23.62 10.56 -9.43
CA GLY A 580 23.38 11.59 -10.45
C GLY A 580 21.96 11.57 -11.02
N MET A 581 21.55 12.72 -11.57
CA MET A 581 20.22 12.93 -12.15
C MET A 581 20.25 13.85 -13.38
N GLY A 582 19.33 13.63 -14.31
CA GLY A 582 19.29 14.36 -15.59
C GLY A 582 17.96 14.22 -16.33
N TYR A 583 17.80 15.02 -17.37
CA TYR A 583 16.76 14.83 -18.38
C TYR A 583 17.14 13.68 -19.33
N THR A 584 16.13 12.96 -19.81
CA THR A 584 16.22 12.04 -20.95
C THR A 584 15.31 12.56 -22.06
N ILE A 585 15.86 12.77 -23.26
CA ILE A 585 15.18 13.45 -24.36
C ILE A 585 15.23 12.58 -25.61
N GLY A 586 14.08 12.12 -26.09
CA GLY A 586 13.91 11.38 -27.33
C GLY A 586 13.41 12.21 -28.50
N GLY A 587 13.23 13.53 -28.34
CA GLY A 587 12.75 14.42 -29.39
C GLY A 587 12.29 15.78 -28.84
N PRO A 588 11.55 16.59 -29.64
CA PRO A 588 11.14 17.94 -29.23
C PRO A 588 10.29 17.98 -27.95
N VAL A 589 10.78 18.69 -26.93
CA VAL A 589 10.16 18.76 -25.59
C VAL A 589 10.52 20.05 -24.86
N THR A 590 9.61 20.52 -24.00
CA THR A 590 9.88 21.57 -23.01
C THR A 590 9.64 21.06 -21.60
N PHE A 591 10.65 21.16 -20.74
CA PHE A 591 10.55 20.95 -19.30
C PHE A 591 10.35 22.29 -18.61
N SER A 592 9.39 22.36 -17.70
CA SER A 592 9.04 23.54 -16.92
C SER A 592 8.68 23.16 -15.48
N ASN A 593 8.67 24.15 -14.57
CA ASN A 593 8.34 23.95 -13.16
C ASN A 593 9.12 22.81 -12.49
N VAL A 594 10.37 22.57 -12.89
CA VAL A 594 11.21 21.52 -12.31
C VAL A 594 11.75 22.02 -10.98
N SER A 595 11.22 21.47 -9.89
CA SER A 595 11.50 21.83 -8.51
C SER A 595 11.90 20.59 -7.73
N ILE A 596 13.02 20.66 -7.02
CA ILE A 596 13.61 19.50 -6.35
C ILE A 596 13.96 19.88 -4.92
N TRP A 597 13.47 19.08 -3.97
CA TRP A 597 13.80 19.16 -2.55
C TRP A 597 14.63 17.93 -2.17
N TYR A 598 15.75 18.12 -1.51
CA TYR A 598 16.65 17.03 -1.10
C TYR A 598 17.19 17.27 0.30
N ASN A 599 17.76 16.24 0.93
CA ASN A 599 18.02 16.22 2.38
C ASN A 599 16.71 16.31 3.17
N LEU A 600 15.72 15.50 2.79
CA LEU A 600 14.42 15.43 3.44
C LEU A 600 14.53 14.82 4.85
N LYS A 601 13.65 15.23 5.76
CA LYS A 601 13.65 14.72 7.14
C LYS A 601 13.26 13.26 7.23
N ASN A 602 13.83 12.57 8.22
CA ASN A 602 13.46 11.20 8.56
C ASN A 602 12.03 11.14 9.14
N ALA A 603 11.23 10.18 8.68
CA ALA A 603 9.85 9.96 9.13
C ALA A 603 9.76 9.48 10.59
N PHE A 604 10.82 8.89 11.13
CA PHE A 604 10.92 8.44 12.52
C PHE A 604 12.08 9.13 13.25
N PRO A 605 11.92 10.41 13.64
CA PRO A 605 13.01 11.22 14.19
C PRO A 605 13.58 10.69 15.52
N HIS A 606 12.87 9.80 16.21
CA HIS A 606 13.29 9.20 17.48
C HIS A 606 13.98 7.83 17.34
N ARG A 607 14.06 7.28 16.12
CA ARG A 607 14.83 6.06 15.85
C ARG A 607 16.29 6.41 15.56
N PRO A 608 17.26 5.58 15.98
CA PRO A 608 18.62 5.68 15.48
C PRO A 608 18.66 5.34 13.98
N LEU A 609 19.73 5.76 13.28
CA LEU A 609 19.95 5.40 11.87
C LEU A 609 19.92 3.88 11.66
N ASN A 610 20.49 3.13 12.61
CA ASN A 610 20.40 1.69 12.66
C ASN A 610 19.58 1.23 13.87
N SER A 611 18.32 0.88 13.61
CA SER A 611 17.36 0.32 14.57
C SER A 611 17.23 -1.21 14.46
N SER A 612 18.23 -1.87 13.87
CA SER A 612 18.22 -3.32 13.70
C SER A 612 18.23 -4.07 15.03
N ILE A 613 17.81 -5.32 14.98
CA ILE A 613 17.87 -6.25 16.10
C ILE A 613 18.57 -7.54 15.67
N VAL A 614 18.97 -8.35 16.64
CA VAL A 614 19.54 -9.68 16.36
C VAL A 614 18.50 -10.52 15.64
N LEU A 615 18.82 -10.98 14.44
CA LEU A 615 17.96 -11.88 13.68
C LEU A 615 18.08 -13.30 14.24
N VAL A 616 16.95 -13.99 14.33
CA VAL A 616 16.89 -15.36 14.84
C VAL A 616 16.74 -16.38 13.70
N VAL A 617 16.85 -17.65 14.05
CA VAL A 617 16.59 -18.80 13.17
C VAL A 617 15.82 -19.81 14.00
N ASP A 618 14.71 -20.32 13.47
CA ASP A 618 13.98 -21.39 14.13
C ASP A 618 14.86 -22.66 14.14
N SER A 619 15.11 -23.21 15.31
CA SER A 619 15.85 -24.47 15.43
C SER A 619 14.95 -25.64 15.03
N ASN A 620 15.45 -26.55 14.20
CA ASN A 620 14.78 -27.80 13.82
C ASN A 620 14.63 -28.82 14.98
N SER A 621 14.78 -28.38 16.23
CA SER A 621 14.53 -29.28 17.36
C SER A 621 13.03 -29.56 17.44
N THR A 622 12.61 -30.66 16.84
CA THR A 622 11.59 -31.52 17.44
C THR A 622 11.88 -31.56 18.93
N ILE A 623 11.03 -30.93 19.74
CA ILE A 623 11.00 -31.18 21.17
C ILE A 623 10.54 -32.63 21.28
N SER A 624 11.50 -33.55 21.25
CA SER A 624 11.30 -34.87 21.82
C SER A 624 11.08 -34.61 23.30
N ILE A 625 9.82 -34.66 23.73
CA ILE A 625 9.50 -34.80 25.15
C ILE A 625 9.91 -36.23 25.54
N SER A 626 11.22 -36.47 25.61
CA SER A 626 11.74 -37.60 26.36
C SER A 626 11.68 -37.17 27.83
N GLY A 627 10.74 -37.74 28.56
CA GLY A 627 10.47 -37.42 29.95
C GLY A 627 11.73 -37.56 30.79
N SER A 628 12.35 -36.44 31.13
CA SER A 628 13.35 -36.22 32.19
C SER A 628 13.82 -34.77 32.11
N ILE A 629 12.95 -33.81 32.46
CA ILE A 629 13.24 -32.49 33.06
C ILE A 629 11.85 -31.86 33.30
N ILE A 630 11.14 -32.42 34.29
CA ILE A 630 10.13 -31.68 35.06
C ILE A 630 10.82 -31.37 36.37
N SER A 631 11.60 -30.29 36.39
CA SER A 631 12.15 -29.64 37.59
C SER A 631 12.98 -28.45 37.11
N LEU A 632 12.38 -27.26 37.13
CA LEU A 632 12.94 -25.89 37.05
C LEU A 632 12.18 -24.95 36.09
N PHE A 633 10.85 -24.91 36.16
CA PHE A 633 10.07 -23.71 35.79
C PHE A 633 8.73 -23.66 36.54
N PHE A 634 8.78 -24.08 37.81
CA PHE A 634 7.69 -24.03 38.78
C PHE A 634 8.26 -23.51 40.11
N LEU A 635 8.69 -22.24 40.12
CA LEU A 635 9.03 -21.50 41.34
C LEU A 635 9.31 -20.04 40.94
N PHE A 636 8.24 -19.26 40.71
CA PHE A 636 8.17 -17.83 41.02
C PHE A 636 6.75 -17.31 40.75
N LEU A 637 5.76 -17.92 41.41
CA LEU A 637 4.39 -17.41 41.55
C LEU A 637 3.77 -18.12 42.75
N LEU A 638 4.14 -17.66 43.96
CA LEU A 638 3.41 -17.91 45.22
C LEU A 638 4.06 -17.11 46.36
N SER A 639 3.56 -15.90 46.55
CA SER A 639 3.53 -15.05 47.75
C SER A 639 3.31 -13.64 47.20
N ILE A 640 2.21 -12.95 47.45
CA ILE A 640 1.64 -12.60 48.75
C ILE A 640 0.13 -12.38 48.56
N SER A 641 -0.67 -13.13 49.31
CA SER A 641 -2.08 -12.83 49.55
C SER A 641 -2.20 -12.01 50.83
N TYR A 642 -2.96 -10.93 50.76
CA TYR A 642 -3.72 -10.24 51.81
C TYR A 642 -3.77 -10.89 53.21
N PHE A 643 -3.65 -10.06 54.25
CA PHE A 643 -4.51 -10.15 55.44
C PHE A 643 -4.98 -8.74 55.88
N PRO A 644 -6.20 -8.60 56.44
CA PRO A 644 -6.76 -7.34 56.90
C PRO A 644 -6.54 -7.11 58.40
N SER A 645 -6.31 -5.84 58.77
CA SER A 645 -6.80 -5.13 59.96
C SER A 645 -6.19 -3.73 59.98
#